data_AF-A0AAU3II79-F1
#
_entry.id   AF-A0AAU3II79-F1
#
_cell.length_a   1.000
_cell.length_b   1.000
_cell.length_c   1.000
_cell.angle_alpha   90.00
_cell.angle_beta   90.00
_cell.angle_gamma   90.00
#
_symmetry.space_group_name_H-M   'P 1'
#
loop_
_entity.id
_entity.type
_entity.pdbx_description
1 polymer ?
#
loop_
_entity_poly.entity_id
_entity_poly.type
_entity_poly.pdbx_seq_one_letter_code
_entity_poly.pdbx_strand_id
1 'polypeptide(L)'
;MLGPGGENRIRKVSATELLDMRERAWSKKLRGASLVAEIDVKDAHSEQVASVLGRAYEKWVASGRKPELFFRRWPACVGVAMTGVAARDLKQGTFWPELWKAVRYRGLPEEQTIWGRGFSVAVDALGMPTFPGMPMPYVGPILMHAGIPVCCLEGYLTLLLRRRSQDRGLDAEGFVSWATAPGVETRLYDVHMPVRRFLEHGTEYALDFVDRSFELLDRLREPAAELDGIGLPPRVTERARQLASEGGLDLATPRSPATGRTRVERPRIALDPFGGGIEVVLPPVGDTPDGIARWNVTADGVTTTVRSQAMWVGVAEAPSTTHSLLRPVRTVVVAMDGWPYQTELQVVDPAAPMLVFGEDGRRLPATMPLPPDRVWVAHPADHELLPDGPLHVVIEGQLPLGWEGWRLRKVSLKDVRSLGLDTAPAARRTVRGHTHARISTGDPVAGVTTPYGSPVFSQVPEIWLPGNAGAEATWHVEIRRSGADATLVSESYQCREPLTVTDLWDALPRPLVGAFDIVVRGPLGRGVRRSLSIAEGVVATFTPRVRLFGPAGLADGRVELSAPVGARVEPRVTRFSSGELASIVEYRAEDETEPLVVTPPHVQVMQDRLGEAPAWRAGPLRIPTDAFADEPGTLLVRIPHLRQMPPLQVMTAGQVVQDILTSGSVQADTARYDLVRIKDTVTDKQQADLLVEADGRLVRVASVRPRRLATAAKVEGDHIQLLECVLVEGLTAGVYAARAPWREPVIVPVEEGGTVPLPWDLYSCGSLLVGLQVDDPWVPVEWPRWPDNHLVASADGFLVSEDPEEVALSRYLAGEGGFPDEVRDLSRIWTLIDLADRLRVSSVVRRFVQECSQPILRRPEDALTTLVKLGLEPDRSLHALIRSGLAAVAVPQLDTAAVAKIWATTPAAAVLAGDLDDEDCLAAAERQCGDALIEIRSIGTDPSPEAGRFGSETDRLAQMTPQQFDGVLRAAHIVPKALLDADARAAGALQLFRARHEPAAKETGIVAAHAVKTAARLLERPELLRQVVQRKHPQDRGGWYSLPAASAAFALIARLAARGDEACRAAEQMFRNDWARLASVAPDLVTIDLVLAELLTGTVKTEAQ
;
A
#
# COMPACT_ATOMS: atom_id res chain seq x y z
N MET A 1 6.60 39.83 -64.89
CA MET A 1 7.61 38.89 -65.40
C MET A 1 8.03 38.00 -64.24
N LEU A 2 7.55 36.78 -64.22
CA LEU A 2 7.94 35.71 -63.29
C LEU A 2 9.24 35.09 -63.81
N GLY A 3 10.30 35.09 -63.01
CA GLY A 3 11.50 34.29 -63.26
C GLY A 3 11.32 32.89 -62.66
N PRO A 4 11.64 31.79 -63.37
CA PRO A 4 11.29 30.44 -62.97
C PRO A 4 12.28 29.86 -61.94
N GLY A 5 11.71 29.11 -60.98
CA GLY A 5 12.28 27.94 -60.33
C GLY A 5 13.76 27.92 -60.00
N GLY A 6 14.11 28.30 -58.77
CA GLY A 6 15.35 27.84 -58.13
C GLY A 6 15.28 26.34 -57.93
N GLU A 7 15.83 25.57 -58.88
CA GLU A 7 16.07 24.13 -58.73
C GLU A 7 16.84 23.88 -57.43
N ASN A 8 16.27 23.05 -56.57
CA ASN A 8 16.89 22.56 -55.35
C ASN A 8 18.11 21.69 -55.73
N ARG A 9 19.26 22.32 -55.99
CA ARG A 9 20.49 21.64 -56.46
C ARG A 9 20.91 20.58 -55.44
N ILE A 10 20.74 19.31 -55.80
CA ILE A 10 21.21 18.16 -55.03
C ILE A 10 22.74 18.22 -54.94
N ARG A 11 23.27 18.56 -53.77
CA ARG A 11 24.73 18.57 -53.50
C ARG A 11 25.22 17.13 -53.36
N LYS A 12 26.10 16.69 -54.27
CA LYS A 12 26.86 15.43 -54.10
C LYS A 12 27.96 15.64 -53.06
N VAL A 13 28.05 14.74 -52.09
CA VAL A 13 29.07 14.73 -51.02
C VAL A 13 29.71 13.35 -50.93
N SER A 14 30.95 13.28 -50.46
CA SER A 14 31.61 12.00 -50.17
C SER A 14 30.96 11.30 -48.96
N ALA A 15 31.24 10.00 -48.79
CA ALA A 15 30.76 9.24 -47.63
C ALA A 15 31.19 9.87 -46.30
N THR A 16 32.46 10.27 -46.19
CA THR A 16 33.01 10.91 -44.99
C THR A 16 32.39 12.27 -44.72
N GLU A 17 32.23 13.11 -45.74
CA GLU A 17 31.57 14.41 -45.58
C GLU A 17 30.10 14.26 -45.17
N LEU A 18 29.39 13.28 -45.72
CA LEU A 18 28.02 12.96 -45.31
C LEU A 18 27.95 12.59 -43.83
N LEU A 19 28.84 11.70 -43.37
CA LEU A 19 28.92 11.30 -41.97
C LEU A 19 29.28 12.49 -41.07
N ASP A 20 30.28 13.31 -41.42
CA ASP A 20 30.66 14.50 -40.63
C ASP A 20 29.54 15.56 -40.58
N MET A 21 28.73 15.68 -41.63
CA MET A 21 27.56 16.56 -41.65
C MET A 21 26.43 16.03 -40.77
N ARG A 22 26.09 14.75 -40.88
CA ARG A 22 25.01 14.12 -40.09
C ARG A 22 25.38 14.00 -38.62
N GLU A 23 26.63 13.67 -38.32
CA GLU A 23 27.15 13.61 -36.95
C GLU A 23 26.92 14.95 -36.24
N ARG A 24 27.44 16.05 -36.78
CA ARG A 24 27.28 17.38 -36.16
C ARG A 24 25.82 17.78 -35.92
N ALA A 25 24.90 17.35 -36.78
CA ALA A 25 23.48 17.64 -36.65
C ALA A 25 22.81 16.73 -35.61
N TRP A 26 23.10 15.43 -35.62
CA TRP A 26 22.45 14.43 -34.78
C TRP A 26 23.03 14.36 -33.37
N SER A 27 24.34 14.53 -33.16
CA SER A 27 24.95 14.42 -31.82
C SER A 27 24.35 15.45 -30.85
N LYS A 28 24.02 16.66 -31.31
CA LYS A 28 23.41 17.70 -30.45
C LYS A 28 22.02 17.27 -29.95
N LYS A 29 21.21 16.69 -30.84
CA LYS A 29 19.87 16.18 -30.50
C LYS A 29 19.94 14.94 -29.63
N LEU A 30 20.82 13.98 -29.96
CA LEU A 30 20.98 12.74 -29.21
C LEU A 30 21.50 12.95 -27.79
N ARG A 31 22.40 13.91 -27.57
CA ARG A 31 22.84 14.29 -26.22
C ARG A 31 21.71 14.88 -25.36
N GLY A 32 20.66 15.39 -26.01
CA GLY A 32 19.44 15.87 -25.35
C GLY A 32 18.40 14.77 -25.12
N ALA A 33 18.42 13.69 -25.89
CA ALA A 33 17.48 12.57 -25.83
C ALA A 33 17.93 11.48 -24.83
N SER A 34 17.00 10.62 -24.40
CA SER A 34 17.29 9.45 -23.56
C SER A 34 17.55 8.20 -24.41
N LEU A 35 16.77 8.00 -25.48
CA LEU A 35 16.88 6.92 -26.44
C LEU A 35 17.06 7.46 -27.85
N VAL A 36 17.81 6.75 -28.70
CA VAL A 36 18.01 7.16 -30.10
C VAL A 36 16.69 7.27 -30.86
N ALA A 37 15.73 6.42 -30.51
CA ALA A 37 14.36 6.38 -31.02
C ALA A 37 13.59 7.71 -30.97
N GLU A 38 13.95 8.63 -30.07
CA GLU A 38 13.19 9.85 -29.79
C GLU A 38 13.45 10.97 -30.78
N ILE A 39 14.61 10.97 -31.43
CA ILE A 39 14.91 12.04 -32.38
C ILE A 39 14.17 11.81 -33.69
N ASP A 40 13.51 12.85 -34.19
CA ASP A 40 12.89 12.82 -35.51
C ASP A 40 13.97 12.78 -36.61
N VAL A 41 14.17 11.58 -37.16
CA VAL A 41 15.04 11.32 -38.30
C VAL A 41 14.23 10.64 -39.39
N LYS A 42 14.10 11.33 -40.52
CA LYS A 42 13.52 10.75 -41.74
C LYS A 42 14.22 9.43 -42.11
N ASP A 43 13.45 8.39 -42.38
CA ASP A 43 13.96 7.06 -42.72
C ASP A 43 14.98 7.08 -43.86
N ALA A 44 14.70 7.85 -44.92
CA ALA A 44 15.61 8.03 -46.04
C ALA A 44 17.01 8.53 -45.62
N HIS A 45 17.12 9.35 -44.57
CA HIS A 45 18.41 9.83 -44.06
C HIS A 45 19.13 8.76 -43.22
N SER A 46 18.40 8.00 -42.41
CA SER A 46 18.96 6.87 -41.65
C SER A 46 19.49 5.78 -42.59
N GLU A 47 18.72 5.40 -43.61
CA GLU A 47 19.13 4.45 -44.66
C GLU A 47 20.32 4.95 -45.47
N GLN A 48 20.33 6.24 -45.83
CA GLN A 48 21.44 6.86 -46.54
C GLN A 48 22.74 6.73 -45.72
N VAL A 49 22.69 7.05 -44.43
CA VAL A 49 23.85 6.91 -43.52
C VAL A 49 24.26 5.46 -43.38
N ALA A 50 23.33 4.54 -43.12
CA ALA A 50 23.62 3.11 -43.04
C ALA A 50 24.41 2.65 -44.28
N SER A 51 23.91 2.96 -45.48
CA SER A 51 24.51 2.54 -46.76
C SER A 51 25.94 3.06 -47.03
N VAL A 52 26.36 4.13 -46.36
CA VAL A 52 27.73 4.66 -46.46
C VAL A 52 28.61 4.22 -45.28
N LEU A 53 28.01 3.90 -44.13
CA LEU A 53 28.71 3.53 -42.90
C LEU A 53 29.55 2.27 -43.09
N GLY A 54 28.99 1.22 -43.70
CA GLY A 54 29.71 -0.03 -43.96
C GLY A 54 30.90 0.13 -44.91
N ARG A 55 30.74 0.92 -45.98
CA ARG A 55 31.84 1.25 -46.91
C ARG A 55 32.93 2.11 -46.25
N ALA A 56 32.55 3.02 -45.36
CA ALA A 56 33.50 3.82 -44.59
C ALA A 56 34.27 2.95 -43.59
N TYR A 57 33.59 2.01 -42.93
CA TYR A 57 34.18 1.06 -42.00
C TYR A 57 35.17 0.12 -42.70
N GLU A 58 34.79 -0.46 -43.83
CA GLU A 58 35.67 -1.33 -44.64
C GLU A 58 36.98 -0.62 -45.00
N LYS A 59 36.89 0.62 -45.50
CA LYS A 59 38.08 1.44 -45.79
C LYS A 59 38.89 1.79 -44.53
N TRP A 60 38.23 2.02 -43.41
CA TRP A 60 38.87 2.33 -42.13
C TRP A 60 39.73 1.17 -41.65
N VAL A 61 39.16 -0.04 -41.62
CA VAL A 61 39.87 -1.26 -41.19
C VAL A 61 40.97 -1.64 -42.18
N ALA A 62 40.71 -1.53 -43.49
CA ALA A 62 41.74 -1.77 -44.53
C ALA A 62 42.95 -0.84 -44.42
N SER A 63 42.79 0.35 -43.80
CA SER A 63 43.89 1.28 -43.53
C SER A 63 44.68 0.98 -42.25
N GLY A 64 44.42 -0.14 -41.58
CA GLY A 64 45.11 -0.58 -40.36
C GLY A 64 44.71 0.20 -39.09
N ARG A 65 43.65 1.00 -39.14
CA ARG A 65 43.16 1.77 -37.99
C ARG A 65 42.32 0.91 -37.06
N LYS A 66 42.42 1.17 -35.77
CA LYS A 66 41.63 0.50 -34.72
C LYS A 66 40.11 0.73 -34.94
N PRO A 67 39.28 -0.34 -34.97
CA PRO A 67 37.82 -0.22 -35.15
C PRO A 67 37.15 0.68 -34.12
N GLU A 68 37.60 0.69 -32.87
CA GLU A 68 36.95 1.46 -31.77
C GLU A 68 36.96 2.97 -32.05
N LEU A 69 38.00 3.46 -32.74
CA LEU A 69 38.11 4.88 -33.11
C LEU A 69 37.11 5.29 -34.19
N PHE A 70 36.62 4.33 -35.00
CA PHE A 70 35.57 4.59 -35.99
C PHE A 70 34.26 4.95 -35.29
N PHE A 71 33.85 4.15 -34.30
CA PHE A 71 32.61 4.34 -33.56
C PHE A 71 32.64 5.60 -32.67
N ARG A 72 33.82 6.00 -32.17
CA ARG A 72 34.00 7.27 -31.45
C ARG A 72 34.00 8.51 -32.34
N ARG A 73 34.30 8.36 -33.64
CA ARG A 73 34.33 9.48 -34.58
C ARG A 73 32.91 9.88 -35.02
N TRP A 74 32.04 8.89 -35.26
CA TRP A 74 30.67 9.11 -35.72
C TRP A 74 29.61 8.43 -34.84
N PRO A 75 29.59 8.70 -33.52
CA PRO A 75 28.72 8.00 -32.60
C PRO A 75 27.23 8.20 -32.92
N ALA A 76 26.80 9.41 -33.30
CA ALA A 76 25.41 9.68 -33.66
C ALA A 76 24.99 8.96 -34.95
N CYS A 77 25.86 8.93 -35.96
CA CYS A 77 25.59 8.21 -37.21
C CYS A 77 25.46 6.70 -36.98
N VAL A 78 26.33 6.12 -36.15
CA VAL A 78 26.27 4.70 -35.75
C VAL A 78 24.96 4.42 -35.03
N GLY A 79 24.64 5.23 -34.02
CA GLY A 79 23.42 5.09 -33.21
C GLY A 79 22.16 5.08 -34.07
N VAL A 80 21.99 6.11 -34.90
CA VAL A 80 20.80 6.31 -35.76
C VAL A 80 20.67 5.26 -36.85
N ALA A 81 21.79 4.80 -37.43
CA ALA A 81 21.77 3.76 -38.45
C ALA A 81 21.35 2.40 -37.87
N MET A 82 22.00 1.97 -36.79
CA MET A 82 21.76 0.64 -36.21
C MET A 82 20.37 0.54 -35.58
N THR A 83 19.93 1.57 -34.86
CA THR A 83 18.59 1.59 -34.24
C THR A 83 17.48 1.80 -35.27
N GLY A 84 17.74 2.56 -36.35
CA GLY A 84 16.80 2.70 -37.46
C GLY A 84 16.51 1.36 -38.15
N VAL A 85 17.54 0.56 -38.40
CA VAL A 85 17.37 -0.83 -38.91
C VAL A 85 16.61 -1.69 -37.91
N ALA A 86 16.96 -1.62 -36.62
CA ALA A 86 16.27 -2.39 -35.58
C ALA A 86 14.78 -2.02 -35.44
N ALA A 87 14.42 -0.75 -35.62
CA ALA A 87 13.05 -0.28 -35.51
C ALA A 87 12.17 -0.67 -36.72
N ARG A 88 12.74 -0.67 -37.94
CA ARG A 88 11.99 -0.87 -39.20
C ARG A 88 12.11 -2.28 -39.78
N ASP A 89 13.32 -2.81 -39.83
CA ASP A 89 13.66 -3.96 -40.67
C ASP A 89 13.74 -5.28 -39.90
N LEU A 90 13.48 -5.27 -38.59
CA LEU A 90 13.56 -6.47 -37.75
C LEU A 90 12.52 -7.51 -38.19
N LYS A 91 13.00 -8.60 -38.81
CA LYS A 91 12.18 -9.73 -39.28
C LYS A 91 12.56 -11.01 -38.56
N GLN A 92 11.54 -11.74 -38.10
CA GLN A 92 11.67 -13.05 -37.45
C GLN A 92 12.69 -13.08 -36.29
N GLY A 93 12.87 -11.95 -35.59
CA GLY A 93 13.82 -11.83 -34.48
C GLY A 93 15.31 -11.81 -34.86
N THR A 94 15.66 -11.68 -36.14
CA THR A 94 17.06 -11.61 -36.59
C THR A 94 17.48 -10.18 -36.92
N PHE A 95 18.55 -9.69 -36.27
CA PHE A 95 19.03 -8.31 -36.44
C PHE A 95 20.23 -8.19 -37.39
N TRP A 96 21.29 -8.97 -37.17
CA TRP A 96 22.56 -8.83 -37.88
C TRP A 96 22.47 -8.98 -39.42
N PRO A 97 21.70 -9.95 -39.98
CA PRO A 97 21.58 -10.07 -41.44
C PRO A 97 20.98 -8.81 -42.09
N GLU A 98 19.95 -8.22 -41.47
CA GLU A 98 19.32 -7.01 -41.96
C GLU A 98 20.24 -5.79 -41.80
N LEU A 99 21.01 -5.72 -40.71
CA LEU A 99 22.05 -4.69 -40.56
C LEU A 99 23.08 -4.75 -41.70
N TRP A 100 23.64 -5.92 -41.99
CA TRP A 100 24.66 -6.09 -43.04
C TRP A 100 24.16 -5.68 -44.42
N LYS A 101 22.91 -6.01 -44.72
CA LYS A 101 22.22 -5.58 -45.94
C LYS A 101 22.06 -4.06 -45.99
N ALA A 102 21.61 -3.44 -44.90
CA ALA A 102 21.41 -1.98 -44.81
C ALA A 102 22.75 -1.21 -44.91
N VAL A 103 23.79 -1.66 -44.22
CA VAL A 103 25.10 -0.99 -44.24
C VAL A 103 25.95 -1.30 -45.46
N ARG A 104 25.51 -2.25 -46.30
CA ARG A 104 26.23 -2.76 -47.48
C ARG A 104 27.64 -3.25 -47.12
N TYR A 105 27.74 -4.02 -46.04
CA TYR A 105 28.98 -4.62 -45.55
C TYR A 105 28.80 -6.14 -45.46
N ARG A 106 29.83 -6.90 -45.84
CA ARG A 106 29.81 -8.36 -45.68
C ARG A 106 30.32 -8.71 -44.28
N GLY A 107 29.43 -8.64 -43.30
CA GLY A 107 29.77 -8.96 -41.91
C GLY A 107 29.98 -10.46 -41.67
N LEU A 108 31.07 -10.79 -40.97
CA LEU A 108 31.33 -12.13 -40.41
C LEU A 108 30.78 -12.22 -38.96
N PRO A 109 30.60 -13.43 -38.39
CA PRO A 109 30.14 -13.56 -37.00
C PRO A 109 30.98 -12.78 -35.97
N GLU A 110 32.30 -12.73 -36.16
CA GLU A 110 33.24 -11.98 -35.29
C GLU A 110 32.97 -10.46 -35.31
N GLU A 111 32.51 -9.92 -36.44
CA GLU A 111 32.19 -8.50 -36.62
C GLU A 111 30.95 -8.08 -35.82
N GLN A 112 30.05 -9.01 -35.48
CA GLN A 112 28.89 -8.72 -34.64
C GLN A 112 29.33 -8.20 -33.25
N THR A 113 30.39 -8.80 -32.70
CA THR A 113 30.95 -8.36 -31.41
C THR A 113 31.58 -6.97 -31.51
N ILE A 114 32.29 -6.70 -32.60
CA ILE A 114 32.96 -5.40 -32.83
C ILE A 114 31.91 -4.29 -32.98
N TRP A 115 30.90 -4.51 -33.82
CA TRP A 115 29.82 -3.53 -34.04
C TRP A 115 28.91 -3.38 -32.82
N GLY A 116 28.65 -4.46 -32.09
CA GLY A 116 27.92 -4.41 -30.82
C GLY A 116 28.62 -3.56 -29.77
N ARG A 117 29.90 -3.81 -29.53
CA ARG A 117 30.71 -2.98 -28.62
C ARG A 117 30.87 -1.55 -29.14
N GLY A 118 31.03 -1.41 -30.45
CA GLY A 118 31.08 -0.12 -31.14
C GLY A 118 29.84 0.72 -30.90
N PHE A 119 28.65 0.11 -30.96
CA PHE A 119 27.39 0.75 -30.61
C PHE A 119 27.37 1.20 -29.15
N SER A 120 27.76 0.34 -28.20
CA SER A 120 27.84 0.71 -26.78
C SER A 120 28.78 1.89 -26.56
N VAL A 121 29.95 1.92 -27.21
CA VAL A 121 30.89 3.05 -27.17
C VAL A 121 30.29 4.31 -27.79
N ALA A 122 29.50 4.17 -28.86
CA ALA A 122 28.85 5.30 -29.51
C ALA A 122 27.79 5.96 -28.62
N VAL A 123 26.89 5.17 -28.00
CA VAL A 123 25.86 5.71 -27.11
C VAL A 123 26.45 6.26 -25.80
N ASP A 124 27.51 5.63 -25.28
CA ASP A 124 28.27 6.15 -24.13
C ASP A 124 28.93 7.51 -24.42
N ALA A 125 29.53 7.67 -25.61
CA ALA A 125 30.10 8.95 -26.07
C ALA A 125 29.06 10.06 -26.26
N LEU A 126 27.77 9.70 -26.36
CA LEU A 126 26.64 10.63 -26.41
C LEU A 126 26.02 10.88 -25.02
N GLY A 127 26.51 10.21 -23.98
CA GLY A 127 25.95 10.29 -22.62
C GLY A 127 24.62 9.56 -22.46
N MET A 128 24.31 8.61 -23.34
CA MET A 128 23.05 7.87 -23.35
C MET A 128 23.18 6.52 -22.62
N PRO A 129 22.07 5.89 -22.19
CA PRO A 129 22.10 4.62 -21.46
C PRO A 129 22.76 3.48 -22.25
N THR A 130 23.66 2.72 -21.63
CA THR A 130 24.34 1.58 -22.28
C THR A 130 23.66 0.23 -22.04
N PHE A 131 22.68 0.19 -21.12
CA PHE A 131 21.95 -1.02 -20.70
C PHE A 131 22.86 -2.21 -20.35
N PRO A 132 23.76 -2.06 -19.36
CA PRO A 132 24.65 -3.15 -18.95
C PRO A 132 23.85 -4.32 -18.35
N GLY A 133 24.31 -5.55 -18.60
CA GLY A 133 23.73 -6.76 -18.00
C GLY A 133 22.50 -7.33 -18.71
N MET A 134 22.06 -6.74 -19.83
CA MET A 134 20.93 -7.30 -20.59
C MET A 134 21.26 -8.64 -21.26
N PRO A 135 20.25 -9.52 -21.42
CA PRO A 135 20.35 -10.67 -22.32
C PRO A 135 20.75 -10.21 -23.73
N MET A 136 21.65 -10.96 -24.38
CA MET A 136 22.28 -10.59 -25.66
C MET A 136 22.99 -9.23 -25.60
N PRO A 137 24.22 -9.18 -25.05
CA PRO A 137 24.90 -7.93 -24.68
C PRO A 137 25.18 -6.96 -25.84
N TYR A 138 25.02 -7.40 -27.08
CA TYR A 138 25.24 -6.59 -28.28
C TYR A 138 23.94 -6.12 -28.94
N VAL A 139 22.97 -7.01 -29.13
CA VAL A 139 21.70 -6.69 -29.82
C VAL A 139 20.70 -6.06 -28.87
N GLY A 140 20.70 -6.47 -27.60
CA GLY A 140 19.81 -5.91 -26.57
C GLY A 140 19.88 -4.38 -26.54
N PRO A 141 21.05 -3.76 -26.29
CA PRO A 141 21.15 -2.30 -26.18
C PRO A 141 20.66 -1.57 -27.42
N ILE A 142 20.87 -2.13 -28.62
CA ILE A 142 20.39 -1.56 -29.87
C ILE A 142 18.86 -1.57 -29.91
N LEU A 143 18.23 -2.69 -29.53
CA LEU A 143 16.77 -2.81 -29.46
C LEU A 143 16.17 -1.84 -28.44
N MET A 144 16.80 -1.67 -27.28
CA MET A 144 16.34 -0.71 -26.27
C MET A 144 16.34 0.73 -26.80
N HIS A 145 17.42 1.13 -27.47
CA HIS A 145 17.50 2.44 -28.12
C HIS A 145 16.57 2.60 -29.31
N ALA A 146 16.12 1.50 -29.92
CA ALA A 146 15.10 1.49 -30.97
C ALA A 146 13.67 1.56 -30.40
N GLY A 147 13.47 1.45 -29.08
CA GLY A 147 12.15 1.36 -28.46
C GLY A 147 11.38 0.13 -28.92
N ILE A 148 10.06 0.24 -29.09
CA ILE A 148 9.25 -0.84 -29.66
C ILE A 148 9.33 -0.80 -31.21
N PRO A 149 9.81 -1.88 -31.87
CA PRO A 149 9.85 -1.95 -33.33
C PRO A 149 8.45 -1.91 -33.96
N VAL A 150 8.35 -1.40 -35.19
CA VAL A 150 7.06 -1.20 -35.88
C VAL A 150 6.27 -2.50 -36.04
N CYS A 151 6.95 -3.60 -36.34
CA CYS A 151 6.34 -4.93 -36.47
C CYS A 151 5.77 -5.48 -35.15
N CYS A 152 6.15 -4.91 -34.00
CA CYS A 152 5.69 -5.35 -32.69
C CYS A 152 4.60 -4.47 -32.07
N LEU A 153 4.30 -3.31 -32.69
CA LEU A 153 3.37 -2.32 -32.11
C LEU A 153 1.93 -2.82 -32.01
N GLU A 154 1.46 -3.61 -32.97
CA GLU A 154 0.09 -4.12 -32.97
C GLU A 154 -0.19 -5.01 -31.74
N GLY A 155 0.64 -6.05 -31.53
CA GLY A 155 0.53 -6.91 -30.35
C GLY A 155 0.69 -6.15 -29.03
N TYR A 156 1.59 -5.16 -28.98
CA TYR A 156 1.78 -4.31 -27.81
C TYR A 156 0.55 -3.44 -27.48
N LEU A 157 0.02 -2.70 -28.47
CA LEU A 157 -1.14 -1.82 -28.26
C LEU A 157 -2.41 -2.63 -27.94
N THR A 158 -2.58 -3.79 -28.57
CA THR A 158 -3.69 -4.72 -28.27
C THR A 158 -3.58 -5.27 -26.85
N LEU A 159 -2.38 -5.59 -26.37
CA LEU A 159 -2.16 -6.02 -24.98
C LEU A 159 -2.57 -4.92 -23.99
N LEU A 160 -2.21 -3.66 -24.25
CA LEU A 160 -2.60 -2.51 -23.41
C LEU A 160 -4.13 -2.36 -23.35
N LEU A 161 -4.81 -2.41 -24.51
CA LEU A 161 -6.27 -2.30 -24.58
C LEU A 161 -6.97 -3.45 -23.85
N ARG A 162 -6.56 -4.70 -24.09
CA ARG A 162 -7.12 -5.90 -23.43
C ARG A 162 -6.94 -5.86 -21.92
N ARG A 163 -5.78 -5.43 -21.44
CA ARG A 163 -5.54 -5.36 -20.00
C ARG A 163 -6.36 -4.23 -19.36
N ARG A 164 -6.47 -3.07 -20.02
CA ARG A 164 -7.26 -1.92 -19.54
C ARG A 164 -8.77 -2.14 -19.61
N SER A 165 -9.26 -3.07 -20.44
CA SER A 165 -10.67 -3.46 -20.43
C SER A 165 -11.04 -4.31 -19.21
N GLN A 166 -10.10 -5.11 -18.70
CA GLN A 166 -10.24 -5.89 -17.47
C GLN A 166 -10.03 -5.01 -16.22
N ASP A 167 -9.12 -4.05 -16.31
CA ASP A 167 -8.77 -3.13 -15.24
C ASP A 167 -8.84 -1.67 -15.70
N ARG A 168 -10.01 -1.06 -15.50
CA ARG A 168 -10.36 0.27 -16.01
C ARG A 168 -9.52 1.41 -15.45
N GLY A 169 -8.90 1.23 -14.27
CA GLY A 169 -8.07 2.23 -13.60
C GLY A 169 -6.57 2.03 -13.80
N LEU A 170 -6.15 1.13 -14.69
CA LEU A 170 -4.75 0.75 -14.85
C LEU A 170 -3.89 1.92 -15.37
N ASP A 171 -2.83 2.23 -14.62
CA ASP A 171 -1.78 3.17 -15.00
C ASP A 171 -0.53 2.44 -15.49
N ALA A 172 0.49 3.19 -15.90
CA ALA A 172 1.72 2.63 -16.45
C ALA A 172 2.49 1.77 -15.44
N GLU A 173 2.55 2.21 -14.18
CA GLU A 173 3.22 1.47 -13.11
C GLU A 173 2.51 0.15 -12.82
N GLY A 174 1.19 0.18 -12.65
CA GLY A 174 0.38 -1.01 -12.46
C GLY A 174 0.46 -1.98 -13.65
N PHE A 175 0.51 -1.47 -14.89
CA PHE A 175 0.67 -2.31 -16.07
C PHE A 175 2.05 -2.99 -16.10
N VAL A 176 3.14 -2.24 -15.91
CA VAL A 176 4.50 -2.81 -15.93
C VAL A 176 4.68 -3.78 -14.78
N SER A 177 4.23 -3.43 -13.56
CA SER A 177 4.29 -4.34 -12.40
C SER A 177 3.51 -5.63 -12.64
N TRP A 178 2.36 -5.58 -13.31
CA TRP A 178 1.60 -6.77 -13.67
C TRP A 178 2.32 -7.60 -14.75
N ALA A 179 2.88 -6.93 -15.77
CA ALA A 179 3.53 -7.57 -16.91
C ALA A 179 4.86 -8.25 -16.54
N THR A 180 5.57 -7.73 -15.53
CA THR A 180 6.93 -8.18 -15.15
C THR A 180 6.99 -8.76 -13.74
N ALA A 181 5.87 -9.14 -13.14
CA ALA A 181 5.88 -9.80 -11.84
C ALA A 181 6.68 -11.13 -11.90
N PRO A 182 7.34 -11.55 -10.81
CA PRO A 182 7.98 -12.86 -10.74
C PRO A 182 6.97 -14.01 -10.99
N GLY A 183 7.42 -15.08 -11.65
CA GLY A 183 6.64 -16.32 -11.84
C GLY A 183 5.53 -16.29 -12.90
N VAL A 184 5.41 -15.20 -13.67
CA VAL A 184 4.31 -14.98 -14.64
C VAL A 184 4.82 -14.61 -16.04
N GLU A 185 5.95 -15.17 -16.45
CA GLU A 185 6.60 -14.91 -17.74
C GLU A 185 5.72 -15.20 -18.97
N THR A 186 4.66 -15.99 -18.79
CA THR A 186 3.66 -16.37 -19.80
C THR A 186 2.72 -15.21 -20.16
N ARG A 187 2.53 -14.21 -19.29
CA ARG A 187 1.69 -13.02 -19.57
C ARG A 187 2.13 -12.23 -20.81
N LEU A 188 3.40 -12.35 -21.17
CA LEU A 188 4.01 -11.69 -22.32
C LEU A 188 4.31 -12.66 -23.48
N TYR A 189 3.77 -13.88 -23.47
CA TYR A 189 4.02 -14.89 -24.51
C TYR A 189 3.46 -14.47 -25.88
N ASP A 190 2.31 -13.80 -25.89
CA ASP A 190 1.63 -13.35 -27.11
C ASP A 190 2.23 -12.08 -27.71
N VAL A 191 3.20 -11.44 -27.04
CA VAL A 191 3.93 -10.30 -27.59
C VAL A 191 5.33 -10.71 -28.07
N HIS A 192 5.82 -10.03 -29.09
CA HIS A 192 7.16 -10.30 -29.59
C HIS A 192 8.25 -9.99 -28.55
N MET A 193 9.31 -10.79 -28.55
CA MET A 193 10.45 -10.71 -27.63
C MET A 193 11.03 -9.29 -27.41
N PRO A 194 11.11 -8.37 -28.42
CA PRO A 194 11.54 -6.99 -28.17
C PRO A 194 10.64 -6.21 -27.21
N VAL A 195 9.32 -6.42 -27.27
CA VAL A 195 8.35 -5.77 -26.36
C VAL A 195 8.58 -6.26 -24.94
N ARG A 196 8.66 -7.59 -24.77
CA ARG A 196 8.92 -8.23 -23.48
C ARG A 196 10.17 -7.67 -22.82
N ARG A 197 11.29 -7.67 -23.53
CA ARG A 197 12.57 -7.13 -23.02
C ARG A 197 12.52 -5.64 -22.74
N PHE A 198 11.78 -4.87 -23.55
CA PHE A 198 11.62 -3.45 -23.31
C PHE A 198 10.85 -3.19 -22.01
N LEU A 199 9.79 -3.96 -21.73
CA LEU A 199 9.05 -3.88 -20.47
C LEU A 199 9.90 -4.35 -19.27
N GLU A 200 10.61 -5.48 -19.41
CA GLU A 200 11.42 -6.08 -18.33
C GLU A 200 12.69 -5.26 -17.98
N HIS A 201 13.33 -4.62 -18.97
CA HIS A 201 14.65 -3.99 -18.81
C HIS A 201 14.69 -2.49 -19.12
N GLY A 202 13.58 -1.91 -19.60
CA GLY A 202 13.51 -0.50 -20.00
C GLY A 202 13.28 0.50 -18.88
N THR A 203 13.07 0.02 -17.65
CA THR A 203 13.02 0.85 -16.43
C THR A 203 12.10 2.08 -16.60
N GLU A 204 12.58 3.30 -16.32
CA GLU A 204 11.83 4.55 -16.47
C GLU A 204 11.40 4.83 -17.91
N TYR A 205 12.15 4.37 -18.92
CA TYR A 205 11.79 4.58 -20.33
C TYR A 205 10.57 3.75 -20.71
N ALA A 206 10.46 2.52 -20.19
CA ALA A 206 9.31 1.66 -20.45
C ALA A 206 8.04 2.21 -19.80
N LEU A 207 8.14 2.66 -18.55
CA LEU A 207 7.03 3.28 -17.81
C LEU A 207 6.50 4.52 -18.52
N ASP A 208 7.37 5.46 -18.88
CA ASP A 208 6.98 6.69 -19.58
C ASP A 208 6.45 6.37 -20.99
N PHE A 209 7.02 5.38 -21.69
CA PHE A 209 6.50 4.93 -22.98
C PHE A 209 5.09 4.33 -22.87
N VAL A 210 4.80 3.54 -21.83
CA VAL A 210 3.47 2.98 -21.55
C VAL A 210 2.48 4.09 -21.20
N ASP A 211 2.86 5.05 -20.33
CA ASP A 211 1.99 6.18 -19.97
C ASP A 211 1.60 7.02 -21.19
N ARG A 212 2.59 7.37 -22.02
CA ARG A 212 2.34 8.09 -23.28
C ARG A 212 1.54 7.25 -24.28
N SER A 213 1.67 5.92 -24.27
CA SER A 213 0.88 5.01 -25.11
C SER A 213 -0.58 4.93 -24.66
N PHE A 214 -0.85 4.97 -23.35
CA PHE A 214 -2.22 5.08 -22.84
C PHE A 214 -2.87 6.38 -23.26
N GLU A 215 -2.17 7.51 -23.17
CA GLU A 215 -2.69 8.78 -23.66
C GLU A 215 -2.91 8.77 -25.18
N LEU A 216 -1.98 8.20 -25.95
CA LEU A 216 -2.14 8.02 -27.40
C LEU A 216 -3.43 7.25 -27.73
N LEU A 217 -3.67 6.13 -27.05
CA LEU A 217 -4.87 5.32 -27.24
C LEU A 217 -6.15 6.07 -26.82
N ASP A 218 -6.08 6.87 -25.75
CA ASP A 218 -7.20 7.70 -25.30
C ASP A 218 -7.52 8.81 -26.31
N ARG A 219 -6.52 9.53 -26.82
CA ARG A 219 -6.70 10.56 -27.87
C ARG A 219 -7.23 9.96 -29.16
N LEU A 220 -6.76 8.78 -29.59
CA LEU A 220 -7.20 8.12 -30.83
C LEU A 220 -8.69 7.73 -30.87
N ARG A 221 -9.40 7.77 -29.72
CA ARG A 221 -10.85 7.60 -29.68
C ARG A 221 -11.62 8.79 -30.23
N GLU A 222 -10.99 9.97 -30.32
CA GLU A 222 -11.60 11.19 -30.81
C GLU A 222 -11.44 11.35 -32.33
N PRO A 223 -12.52 11.68 -33.07
CA PRO A 223 -12.40 11.99 -34.49
C PRO A 223 -11.47 13.18 -34.71
N ALA A 224 -10.43 13.01 -35.54
CA ALA A 224 -9.41 14.03 -35.84
C ALA A 224 -8.48 14.42 -34.67
N ALA A 225 -8.15 13.48 -33.79
CA ALA A 225 -7.24 13.69 -32.65
C ALA A 225 -5.87 14.32 -33.02
N GLU A 226 -5.52 15.39 -32.29
CA GLU A 226 -4.20 16.02 -32.28
C GLU A 226 -3.26 15.18 -31.39
N LEU A 227 -2.20 14.64 -32.00
CA LEU A 227 -1.24 13.76 -31.33
C LEU A 227 0.08 14.46 -30.98
N ASP A 228 0.15 15.78 -31.23
CA ASP A 228 1.30 16.60 -30.89
C ASP A 228 1.44 16.68 -29.36
N GLY A 229 2.67 16.79 -28.88
CA GLY A 229 2.98 16.85 -27.44
C GLY A 229 2.92 15.51 -26.68
N ILE A 230 2.51 14.39 -27.30
CA ILE A 230 2.53 13.06 -26.65
C ILE A 230 3.98 12.64 -26.31
N GLY A 231 4.93 13.01 -27.16
CA GLY A 231 6.35 12.68 -26.96
C GLY A 231 6.69 11.21 -27.22
N LEU A 232 5.83 10.45 -27.92
CA LEU A 232 6.21 9.15 -28.47
C LEU A 232 6.96 9.34 -29.80
N PRO A 233 7.83 8.39 -30.20
CA PRO A 233 8.47 8.46 -31.51
C PRO A 233 7.44 8.56 -32.65
N PRO A 234 7.66 9.39 -33.68
CA PRO A 234 6.68 9.61 -34.76
C PRO A 234 6.14 8.31 -35.38
N ARG A 235 7.02 7.34 -35.65
CA ARG A 235 6.66 6.01 -36.17
C ARG A 235 5.61 5.26 -35.33
N VAL A 236 5.60 5.48 -34.02
CA VAL A 236 4.64 4.84 -33.10
C VAL A 236 3.27 5.49 -33.26
N THR A 237 3.22 6.83 -33.25
CA THR A 237 1.98 7.58 -33.44
C THR A 237 1.38 7.37 -34.82
N GLU A 238 2.20 7.32 -35.88
CA GLU A 238 1.78 7.05 -37.25
C GLU A 238 1.22 5.64 -37.41
N ARG A 239 1.93 4.61 -36.89
CA ARG A 239 1.45 3.23 -36.97
C ARG A 239 0.19 3.00 -36.14
N ALA A 240 0.08 3.61 -34.97
CA ALA A 240 -1.14 3.53 -34.16
C ALA A 240 -2.34 4.18 -34.87
N ARG A 241 -2.15 5.35 -35.50
CA ARG A 241 -3.17 6.01 -36.32
C ARG A 241 -3.60 5.12 -37.50
N GLN A 242 -2.63 4.49 -38.17
CA GLN A 242 -2.90 3.55 -39.26
C GLN A 242 -3.73 2.36 -38.77
N LEU A 243 -3.30 1.67 -37.70
CA LEU A 243 -4.00 0.53 -37.12
C LEU A 243 -5.43 0.88 -36.68
N ALA A 244 -5.63 2.06 -36.07
CA ALA A 244 -6.95 2.55 -35.69
C ALA A 244 -7.84 2.76 -36.93
N SER A 245 -7.30 3.35 -38.01
CA SER A 245 -8.05 3.57 -39.26
C SER A 245 -8.39 2.28 -40.01
N GLU A 246 -7.56 1.24 -39.86
CA GLU A 246 -7.74 -0.09 -40.45
C GLU A 246 -8.68 -0.98 -39.62
N GLY A 247 -9.14 -0.52 -38.44
CA GLY A 247 -9.95 -1.31 -37.50
C GLY A 247 -9.17 -2.40 -36.76
N GLY A 248 -7.83 -2.34 -36.78
CA GLY A 248 -6.94 -3.29 -36.10
C GLY A 248 -6.81 -3.07 -34.59
N LEU A 249 -7.38 -2.00 -34.05
CA LEU A 249 -7.46 -1.72 -32.61
C LEU A 249 -8.92 -1.67 -32.17
N ASP A 250 -9.28 -2.45 -31.15
CA ASP A 250 -10.61 -2.38 -30.53
C ASP A 250 -10.70 -1.15 -29.62
N LEU A 251 -10.98 -0.01 -30.24
CA LEU A 251 -11.24 1.26 -29.55
C LEU A 251 -12.72 1.40 -29.13
N ALA A 252 -13.57 0.41 -29.45
CA ALA A 252 -15.01 0.44 -29.20
C ALA A 252 -15.37 0.15 -27.73
N THR A 253 -14.43 -0.37 -26.94
CA THR A 253 -14.56 -0.38 -25.48
C THR A 253 -14.87 1.06 -25.03
N PRO A 254 -16.02 1.32 -24.40
CA PRO A 254 -16.39 2.67 -23.99
C PRO A 254 -15.24 3.26 -23.19
N ARG A 255 -14.99 4.57 -23.31
CA ARG A 255 -14.07 5.29 -22.42
C ARG A 255 -14.30 4.70 -21.03
N SER A 256 -13.29 4.02 -20.47
CA SER A 256 -13.15 4.06 -19.01
C SER A 256 -13.29 5.55 -18.71
N PRO A 257 -14.19 6.02 -17.84
CA PRO A 257 -14.47 7.44 -17.68
C PRO A 257 -13.17 8.15 -17.33
N ALA A 258 -12.43 8.53 -18.37
CA ALA A 258 -11.11 9.12 -18.28
C ALA A 258 -11.27 10.62 -18.15
N THR A 259 -12.50 11.11 -18.29
CA THR A 259 -12.82 12.51 -18.61
C THR A 259 -14.26 12.89 -18.22
N GLY A 260 -14.80 12.22 -17.21
CA GLY A 260 -16.06 12.59 -16.58
C GLY A 260 -15.88 12.51 -15.07
N ARG A 261 -15.56 13.66 -14.46
CA ARG A 261 -15.45 13.92 -13.02
C ARG A 261 -14.46 13.13 -12.15
N THR A 262 -13.91 11.98 -12.53
CA THR A 262 -12.80 11.38 -11.75
C THR A 262 -12.02 10.38 -12.57
N ARG A 263 -10.80 10.74 -13.01
CA ARG A 263 -9.77 9.72 -13.16
C ARG A 263 -9.57 9.16 -11.76
N VAL A 264 -9.99 7.92 -11.52
CA VAL A 264 -9.75 7.25 -10.24
C VAL A 264 -8.24 7.13 -10.11
N GLU A 265 -7.60 8.13 -9.47
CA GLU A 265 -6.23 7.98 -9.01
C GLU A 265 -6.18 6.69 -8.20
N ARG A 266 -5.09 5.93 -8.25
CA ARG A 266 -4.97 4.74 -7.42
C ARG A 266 -4.46 5.11 -6.04
N PRO A 267 -4.82 4.32 -5.01
CA PRO A 267 -4.07 4.30 -3.78
C PRO A 267 -2.57 4.19 -4.07
N ARG A 268 -1.72 4.94 -3.37
CA ARG A 268 -0.26 4.93 -3.58
C ARG A 268 0.49 5.12 -2.27
N ILE A 269 1.75 4.69 -2.24
CA ILE A 269 2.64 4.95 -1.10
C ILE A 269 3.35 6.30 -1.28
N ALA A 270 3.31 7.12 -0.26
CA ALA A 270 4.02 8.40 -0.19
C ALA A 270 4.76 8.56 1.14
N LEU A 271 5.60 9.59 1.22
CA LEU A 271 6.31 10.01 2.41
C LEU A 271 5.94 11.46 2.72
N ASP A 272 5.41 11.69 3.92
CA ASP A 272 5.47 13.00 4.58
C ASP A 272 6.69 13.02 5.54
N PRO A 273 7.79 13.68 5.15
CA PRO A 273 9.01 13.71 5.95
C PRO A 273 8.92 14.61 7.21
N PHE A 274 7.82 15.34 7.41
CA PHE A 274 7.69 16.36 8.46
C PHE A 274 6.59 16.10 9.50
N GLY A 275 5.88 14.96 9.45
CA GLY A 275 4.90 14.64 10.50
C GLY A 275 4.17 13.31 10.35
N GLY A 276 3.77 12.95 9.12
CA GLY A 276 2.99 11.75 8.80
C GLY A 276 3.82 10.47 8.58
N GLY A 277 5.08 10.60 8.17
CA GLY A 277 5.93 9.46 7.85
C GLY A 277 5.54 8.79 6.55
N ILE A 278 5.58 7.46 6.50
CA ILE A 278 5.18 6.71 5.30
C ILE A 278 3.67 6.51 5.34
N GLU A 279 2.98 6.87 4.26
CA GLU A 279 1.51 6.89 4.22
C GLU A 279 0.97 6.25 2.94
N VAL A 280 -0.27 5.75 3.04
CA VAL A 280 -1.10 5.37 1.90
C VAL A 280 -1.97 6.56 1.54
N VAL A 281 -1.75 7.13 0.36
CA VAL A 281 -2.61 8.19 -0.18
C VAL A 281 -3.79 7.52 -0.88
N LEU A 282 -4.98 7.67 -0.31
CA LEU A 282 -6.25 7.25 -0.89
C LEU A 282 -6.74 8.35 -1.84
N PRO A 283 -7.14 7.99 -3.06
CA PRO A 283 -7.55 8.94 -4.09
C PRO A 283 -8.93 9.55 -3.80
N PRO A 284 -9.29 10.68 -4.45
CA PRO A 284 -10.67 11.16 -4.44
C PRO A 284 -11.60 10.19 -5.18
N VAL A 285 -12.86 10.09 -4.75
CA VAL A 285 -13.88 9.19 -5.31
C VAL A 285 -15.09 9.98 -5.79
N GLY A 286 -15.31 10.03 -7.10
CA GLY A 286 -16.55 10.53 -7.69
C GLY A 286 -17.71 9.55 -7.51
N ASP A 287 -18.94 10.05 -7.48
CA ASP A 287 -20.20 9.30 -7.40
C ASP A 287 -20.43 8.53 -6.09
N THR A 288 -20.26 9.21 -4.95
CA THR A 288 -20.73 8.73 -3.65
C THR A 288 -22.10 9.35 -3.34
N PRO A 289 -23.22 8.57 -3.31
CA PRO A 289 -24.57 9.10 -3.06
C PRO A 289 -24.67 9.90 -1.75
N ASP A 290 -23.86 9.51 -0.76
CA ASP A 290 -23.82 10.12 0.57
C ASP A 290 -22.62 11.08 0.77
N GLY A 291 -21.79 11.31 -0.26
CA GLY A 291 -20.55 12.10 -0.14
C GLY A 291 -19.45 11.42 0.69
N ILE A 292 -19.60 10.13 1.00
CA ILE A 292 -18.71 9.33 1.85
C ILE A 292 -18.20 8.14 1.06
N ALA A 293 -16.88 8.02 0.91
CA ALA A 293 -16.21 6.80 0.52
C ALA A 293 -15.65 6.10 1.77
N ARG A 294 -15.92 4.80 1.89
CA ARG A 294 -15.35 3.95 2.94
C ARG A 294 -14.27 3.07 2.31
N TRP A 295 -13.04 3.28 2.72
CA TRP A 295 -11.89 2.51 2.28
C TRP A 295 -11.51 1.51 3.36
N ASN A 296 -11.25 0.28 2.99
CA ASN A 296 -10.65 -0.72 3.87
C ASN A 296 -9.17 -0.83 3.50
N VAL A 297 -8.30 -0.37 4.39
CA VAL A 297 -6.84 -0.44 4.25
C VAL A 297 -6.35 -1.59 5.12
N THR A 298 -5.97 -2.69 4.49
CA THR A 298 -5.44 -3.89 5.14
C THR A 298 -3.92 -3.89 5.09
N ALA A 299 -3.26 -3.79 6.25
CA ALA A 299 -1.81 -3.80 6.38
C ALA A 299 -1.37 -4.92 7.35
N ASP A 300 -0.65 -5.92 6.84
CA ASP A 300 -0.29 -7.15 7.57
C ASP A 300 -1.52 -7.81 8.25
N GLY A 301 -2.58 -8.03 7.47
CA GLY A 301 -3.82 -8.70 7.90
C GLY A 301 -4.80 -7.83 8.70
N VAL A 302 -4.33 -6.76 9.36
CA VAL A 302 -5.21 -5.84 10.12
C VAL A 302 -5.89 -4.87 9.16
N THR A 303 -7.22 -4.82 9.19
CA THR A 303 -8.01 -3.95 8.31
C THR A 303 -8.48 -2.71 9.06
N THR A 304 -8.10 -1.54 8.58
CA THR A 304 -8.59 -0.26 9.10
C THR A 304 -9.55 0.36 8.10
N THR A 305 -10.76 0.69 8.54
CA THR A 305 -11.70 1.46 7.72
C THR A 305 -11.38 2.95 7.80
N VAL A 306 -11.05 3.55 6.65
CA VAL A 306 -10.74 4.96 6.47
C VAL A 306 -11.90 5.62 5.73
N ARG A 307 -12.50 6.62 6.36
CA ARG A 307 -13.64 7.35 5.78
C ARG A 307 -13.14 8.61 5.10
N SER A 308 -13.31 8.69 3.78
CA SER A 308 -13.17 9.93 3.02
C SER A 308 -14.55 10.56 2.95
N GLN A 309 -14.76 11.66 3.67
CA GLN A 309 -16.05 12.35 3.69
C GLN A 309 -15.87 13.81 3.24
N ALA A 310 -16.64 14.21 2.24
CA ALA A 310 -16.76 15.61 1.90
C ALA A 310 -17.45 16.34 3.06
N MET A 311 -16.82 17.40 3.58
CA MET A 311 -17.42 18.19 4.67
C MET A 311 -18.58 19.08 4.21
N TRP A 312 -19.03 18.97 2.95
CA TRP A 312 -20.08 19.79 2.35
C TRP A 312 -21.28 18.95 1.89
N VAL A 313 -22.49 19.36 2.29
CA VAL A 313 -23.76 18.76 1.84
C VAL A 313 -23.99 19.09 0.36
N GLY A 314 -24.16 18.06 -0.47
CA GLY A 314 -24.47 18.19 -1.91
C GLY A 314 -23.31 17.94 -2.88
N VAL A 315 -22.09 17.65 -2.37
CA VAL A 315 -20.96 17.20 -3.19
C VAL A 315 -20.96 15.67 -3.26
N ALA A 316 -21.22 15.12 -4.43
CA ALA A 316 -21.24 13.67 -4.67
C ALA A 316 -19.82 13.04 -4.80
N GLU A 317 -18.78 13.70 -4.30
CA GLU A 317 -17.38 13.30 -4.48
C GLU A 317 -16.63 13.33 -3.15
N ALA A 318 -16.03 12.20 -2.77
CA ALA A 318 -15.27 12.06 -1.54
C ALA A 318 -13.79 12.49 -1.72
N PRO A 319 -13.17 13.12 -0.70
CA PRO A 319 -11.78 13.55 -0.67
C PRO A 319 -10.71 12.53 -1.02
N SER A 320 -9.54 13.03 -1.45
CA SER A 320 -8.30 12.30 -1.18
C SER A 320 -8.04 12.30 0.32
N THR A 321 -7.59 11.17 0.86
CA THR A 321 -7.35 11.00 2.30
C THR A 321 -6.07 10.21 2.49
N THR A 322 -5.21 10.59 3.43
CA THR A 322 -4.02 9.80 3.73
C THR A 322 -4.24 8.91 4.95
N HIS A 323 -3.65 7.73 4.92
CA HIS A 323 -3.60 6.79 6.03
C HIS A 323 -2.14 6.48 6.34
N SER A 324 -1.63 6.98 7.47
CA SER A 324 -0.24 6.76 7.87
C SER A 324 0.00 5.28 8.19
N LEU A 325 1.04 4.69 7.61
CA LEU A 325 1.48 3.33 7.93
C LEU A 325 2.30 3.39 9.19
N LEU A 326 1.75 2.84 10.25
CA LEU A 326 2.31 3.02 11.59
C LEU A 326 3.51 2.10 11.83
N ARG A 327 3.63 0.99 11.09
CA ARG A 327 4.76 0.05 11.12
C ARG A 327 5.21 -0.36 9.71
N PRO A 328 6.44 -0.88 9.53
CA PRO A 328 6.89 -1.49 8.28
C PRO A 328 6.06 -2.73 7.98
N VAL A 329 5.45 -2.77 6.80
CA VAL A 329 4.66 -3.91 6.29
C VAL A 329 5.20 -4.32 4.91
N ARG A 330 4.98 -5.56 4.48
CA ARG A 330 5.38 -5.97 3.11
C ARG A 330 4.45 -5.39 2.07
N THR A 331 3.15 -5.53 2.31
CA THR A 331 2.09 -5.18 1.37
C THR A 331 0.93 -4.53 2.07
N VAL A 332 0.28 -3.59 1.39
CA VAL A 332 -1.00 -3.01 1.83
C VAL A 332 -2.04 -3.27 0.76
N VAL A 333 -3.20 -3.78 1.15
CA VAL A 333 -4.35 -3.91 0.25
C VAL A 333 -5.36 -2.84 0.59
N VAL A 334 -5.78 -2.11 -0.43
CA VAL A 334 -6.79 -1.06 -0.33
C VAL A 334 -8.01 -1.49 -1.11
N ALA A 335 -9.13 -1.65 -0.41
CA ALA A 335 -10.44 -1.90 -0.99
C ALA A 335 -11.35 -0.70 -0.72
N MET A 336 -12.38 -0.50 -1.54
CA MET A 336 -13.45 0.46 -1.25
C MET A 336 -14.77 -0.29 -1.13
N ASP A 337 -15.57 0.03 -0.12
CA ASP A 337 -16.87 -0.59 0.11
C ASP A 337 -17.79 -0.39 -1.10
N GLY A 338 -18.46 -1.47 -1.53
CA GLY A 338 -19.35 -1.45 -2.69
C GLY A 338 -18.64 -1.45 -4.05
N TRP A 339 -17.30 -1.39 -4.08
CA TRP A 339 -16.52 -1.46 -5.32
C TRP A 339 -15.80 -2.81 -5.45
N PRO A 340 -15.83 -3.45 -6.63
CA PRO A 340 -15.29 -4.80 -6.80
C PRO A 340 -13.76 -4.86 -6.90
N TYR A 341 -13.08 -3.70 -6.94
CA TYR A 341 -11.65 -3.59 -7.19
C TYR A 341 -10.89 -3.33 -5.89
N GLN A 342 -9.77 -4.05 -5.73
CA GLN A 342 -8.80 -3.83 -4.66
C GLN A 342 -7.45 -3.48 -5.29
N THR A 343 -6.72 -2.57 -4.66
CA THR A 343 -5.37 -2.17 -5.08
C THR A 343 -4.38 -2.67 -4.04
N GLU A 344 -3.44 -3.49 -4.46
CA GLU A 344 -2.33 -3.93 -3.61
C GLU A 344 -1.09 -3.06 -3.87
N LEU A 345 -0.47 -2.61 -2.79
CA LEU A 345 0.69 -1.74 -2.78
C LEU A 345 1.84 -2.46 -2.08
N GLN A 346 2.92 -2.72 -2.81
CA GLN A 346 4.17 -3.18 -2.20
C GLN A 346 4.75 -2.04 -1.36
N VAL A 347 5.10 -2.27 -0.11
CA VAL A 347 5.71 -1.29 0.78
C VAL A 347 7.17 -1.66 0.99
N VAL A 348 7.48 -2.66 1.81
CA VAL A 348 8.86 -3.14 2.05
C VAL A 348 9.13 -4.43 1.27
N ASP A 349 10.17 -4.41 0.43
CA ASP A 349 10.76 -5.62 -0.15
C ASP A 349 11.76 -6.22 0.86
N PRO A 350 11.55 -7.46 1.34
CA PRO A 350 12.45 -8.08 2.31
C PRO A 350 13.82 -8.44 1.75
N ALA A 351 13.96 -8.60 0.42
CA ALA A 351 15.24 -8.84 -0.25
C ALA A 351 16.06 -7.55 -0.39
N ALA A 352 15.39 -6.40 -0.35
CA ALA A 352 15.96 -5.09 -0.55
C ALA A 352 15.20 -4.04 0.28
N PRO A 353 15.36 -4.00 1.63
CA PRO A 353 14.56 -3.14 2.51
C PRO A 353 14.99 -1.67 2.44
N MET A 354 14.99 -1.08 1.25
CA MET A 354 15.38 0.31 0.98
C MET A 354 14.25 0.99 0.21
N LEU A 355 13.51 1.87 0.89
CA LEU A 355 12.48 2.70 0.28
C LEU A 355 13.11 4.02 -0.15
N VAL A 356 12.87 4.42 -1.39
CA VAL A 356 13.37 5.69 -1.90
C VAL A 356 12.21 6.53 -2.38
N PHE A 357 12.21 7.81 -2.02
CA PHE A 357 11.18 8.78 -2.40
C PHE A 357 11.84 9.99 -3.05
N GLY A 358 11.14 10.60 -4.00
CA GLY A 358 11.52 11.89 -4.55
C GLY A 358 11.52 12.99 -3.48
N GLU A 359 12.03 14.16 -3.82
CA GLU A 359 11.97 15.33 -2.94
C GLU A 359 10.52 15.77 -2.64
N ASP A 360 9.58 15.40 -3.51
CA ASP A 360 8.13 15.61 -3.41
C ASP A 360 7.40 14.55 -2.55
N GLY A 361 8.13 13.59 -1.97
CA GLY A 361 7.55 12.52 -1.15
C GLY A 361 6.92 11.37 -1.94
N ARG A 362 6.94 11.38 -3.28
CA ARG A 362 6.43 10.24 -4.08
C ARG A 362 7.42 9.09 -4.04
N ARG A 363 6.94 7.86 -3.85
CA ARG A 363 7.78 6.66 -3.88
C ARG A 363 8.38 6.47 -5.27
N LEU A 364 9.69 6.18 -5.31
CA LEU A 364 10.42 5.77 -6.51
C LEU A 364 10.50 4.23 -6.53
N PRO A 365 9.75 3.56 -7.41
CA PRO A 365 9.73 2.09 -7.54
C PRO A 365 11.12 1.45 -7.48
N ALA A 366 11.23 0.33 -6.77
CA ALA A 366 12.51 -0.36 -6.52
C ALA A 366 13.23 -0.81 -7.80
N THR A 367 12.47 -1.10 -8.85
CA THR A 367 12.95 -1.53 -10.18
C THR A 367 13.55 -0.40 -11.02
N MET A 368 13.33 0.86 -10.65
CA MET A 368 13.86 2.01 -11.39
C MET A 368 15.25 2.45 -10.89
N PRO A 369 16.12 2.92 -11.80
CA PRO A 369 17.32 3.64 -11.39
C PRO A 369 16.96 4.90 -10.62
N LEU A 370 17.91 5.38 -9.82
CA LEU A 370 17.74 6.60 -9.04
C LEU A 370 18.12 7.84 -9.87
N PRO A 371 17.40 8.96 -9.71
CA PRO A 371 17.81 10.22 -10.33
C PRO A 371 19.10 10.74 -9.68
N PRO A 372 19.97 11.48 -10.39
CA PRO A 372 21.21 12.05 -9.85
C PRO A 372 20.92 13.31 -9.00
N ASP A 373 19.96 13.19 -8.08
CA ASP A 373 19.31 14.30 -7.41
C ASP A 373 19.15 14.07 -5.90
N ARG A 374 18.44 14.98 -5.22
CA ARG A 374 18.08 14.79 -3.80
C ARG A 374 16.92 13.81 -3.69
N VAL A 375 17.08 12.77 -2.87
CA VAL A 375 16.06 11.77 -2.58
C VAL A 375 15.96 11.53 -1.08
N TRP A 376 14.79 11.13 -0.61
CA TRP A 376 14.60 10.58 0.72
C TRP A 376 14.79 9.06 0.67
N VAL A 377 15.52 8.50 1.63
CA VAL A 377 15.77 7.07 1.74
C VAL A 377 15.37 6.61 3.13
N ALA A 378 14.42 5.68 3.22
CA ALA A 378 14.09 4.96 4.43
C ALA A 378 14.68 3.54 4.38
N HIS A 379 15.42 3.14 5.41
CA HIS A 379 16.07 1.82 5.50
C HIS A 379 16.20 1.35 6.96
N PRO A 380 16.32 0.04 7.23
CA PRO A 380 16.62 -0.47 8.57
C PRO A 380 17.90 0.14 9.15
N ALA A 381 17.89 0.44 10.44
CA ALA A 381 18.96 1.15 11.14
C ALA A 381 20.23 0.32 11.33
N ASP A 382 20.12 -0.99 11.25
CA ASP A 382 21.20 -1.98 11.26
C ASP A 382 21.80 -2.22 9.86
N HIS A 383 21.20 -1.66 8.81
CA HIS A 383 21.67 -1.69 7.43
C HIS A 383 22.22 -0.30 7.06
N GLU A 384 23.44 -0.20 6.52
CA GLU A 384 24.02 1.10 6.17
C GLU A 384 23.98 1.34 4.65
N LEU A 385 23.83 2.61 4.25
CA LEU A 385 23.82 3.00 2.84
C LEU A 385 25.21 2.82 2.23
N LEU A 386 25.29 2.03 1.15
CA LEU A 386 26.52 1.71 0.43
C LEU A 386 26.54 2.37 -0.96
N PRO A 387 27.05 3.60 -1.09
CA PRO A 387 27.16 4.30 -2.36
C PRO A 387 28.39 3.87 -3.18
N ASP A 388 28.30 3.91 -4.52
CA ASP A 388 29.47 3.96 -5.43
C ASP A 388 29.76 5.42 -5.78
N GLY A 389 30.53 6.09 -4.92
CA GLY A 389 30.84 7.52 -5.02
C GLY A 389 30.58 8.27 -3.71
N PRO A 390 30.91 9.56 -3.63
CA PRO A 390 30.68 10.37 -2.44
C PRO A 390 29.17 10.61 -2.24
N LEU A 391 28.62 10.14 -1.12
CA LEU A 391 27.25 10.39 -0.71
C LEU A 391 27.20 11.51 0.32
N HIS A 392 26.37 12.51 0.06
CA HIS A 392 26.14 13.60 1.01
C HIS A 392 24.75 13.48 1.64
N VAL A 393 24.72 13.25 2.95
CA VAL A 393 23.48 13.30 3.75
C VAL A 393 23.15 14.77 4.02
N VAL A 394 22.01 15.22 3.50
CA VAL A 394 21.53 16.60 3.61
C VAL A 394 20.81 16.79 4.95
N ILE A 395 19.92 15.86 5.30
CA ILE A 395 19.09 15.88 6.52
C ILE A 395 18.86 14.44 6.99
N GLU A 396 18.88 14.19 8.30
CA GLU A 396 18.28 12.98 8.89
C GLU A 396 16.84 13.30 9.32
N GLY A 397 15.88 12.61 8.72
CA GLY A 397 14.46 12.69 9.07
C GLY A 397 14.09 11.69 10.16
N GLN A 398 12.87 11.81 10.69
CA GLN A 398 12.33 10.88 11.69
C GLN A 398 11.10 10.16 11.11
N LEU A 399 10.97 8.87 11.41
CA LEU A 399 9.79 8.06 11.06
C LEU A 399 8.84 7.94 12.27
N PRO A 400 7.55 7.62 12.05
CA PRO A 400 6.57 7.40 13.12
C PRO A 400 6.92 6.24 14.05
N LEU A 401 6.25 6.14 15.21
CA LEU A 401 6.60 5.24 16.30
C LEU A 401 6.75 3.75 15.93
N GLY A 402 5.91 3.19 15.07
CA GLY A 402 6.05 1.75 14.73
C GLY A 402 7.11 1.46 13.66
N TRP A 403 7.82 2.48 13.15
CA TRP A 403 9.04 2.33 12.34
C TRP A 403 10.32 2.34 13.20
N GLU A 404 10.19 1.98 14.49
CA GLU A 404 11.33 1.70 15.36
C GLU A 404 12.29 0.70 14.69
N GLY A 405 13.59 1.01 14.69
CA GLY A 405 14.59 0.22 13.98
C GLY A 405 14.79 0.62 12.51
N TRP A 406 14.12 1.67 12.01
CA TRP A 406 14.37 2.27 10.69
C TRP A 406 14.94 3.69 10.81
N ARG A 407 15.62 4.15 9.76
CA ARG A 407 16.15 5.51 9.59
C ARG A 407 15.60 6.14 8.33
N LEU A 408 15.38 7.46 8.36
CA LEU A 408 15.03 8.26 7.19
C LEU A 408 16.13 9.29 6.94
N ARG A 409 16.65 9.36 5.71
CA ARG A 409 17.72 10.29 5.34
C ARG A 409 17.43 10.96 4.00
N LYS A 410 17.56 12.28 3.93
CA LYS A 410 17.62 13.01 2.67
C LYS A 410 19.06 13.01 2.19
N VAL A 411 19.33 12.44 1.02
CA VAL A 411 20.68 12.31 0.46
C VAL A 411 20.75 12.94 -0.93
N SER A 412 21.93 13.42 -1.31
CA SER A 412 22.21 13.92 -2.66
C SER A 412 22.99 12.88 -3.47
N LEU A 413 22.47 12.50 -4.64
CA LEU A 413 23.04 11.48 -5.52
C LEU A 413 23.84 12.02 -6.71
N LYS A 414 24.12 13.33 -6.74
CA LYS A 414 24.79 14.03 -7.86
C LYS A 414 26.09 13.37 -8.35
N ASP A 415 26.90 12.84 -7.44
CA ASP A 415 28.21 12.23 -7.73
C ASP A 415 28.24 10.71 -7.40
N VAL A 416 27.06 10.13 -7.17
CA VAL A 416 26.88 8.72 -6.83
C VAL A 416 26.49 7.97 -8.10
N ARG A 417 27.14 6.85 -8.41
CA ARG A 417 26.82 6.00 -9.59
C ARG A 417 25.80 4.93 -9.27
N SER A 418 25.72 4.53 -8.00
CA SER A 418 24.77 3.54 -7.52
C SER A 418 24.62 3.64 -6.01
N LEU A 419 23.44 3.29 -5.50
CA LEU A 419 23.13 3.27 -4.07
C LEU A 419 22.46 1.93 -3.75
N GLY A 420 22.88 1.31 -2.65
CA GLY A 420 22.23 0.11 -2.10
C GLY A 420 22.47 0.02 -0.60
N LEU A 421 22.15 -1.15 -0.03
CA LEU A 421 22.48 -1.49 1.34
C LEU A 421 23.71 -2.42 1.37
N ASP A 422 24.46 -2.37 2.45
CA ASP A 422 25.64 -3.21 2.70
C ASP A 422 25.30 -4.70 2.82
N THR A 423 24.16 -5.05 3.41
CA THR A 423 23.68 -6.43 3.54
C THR A 423 22.97 -6.97 2.28
N ALA A 424 22.56 -6.08 1.37
CA ALA A 424 21.85 -6.42 0.12
C ALA A 424 22.55 -5.85 -1.13
N PRO A 425 23.82 -6.24 -1.39
CA PRO A 425 24.62 -5.64 -2.46
C PRO A 425 24.08 -5.93 -3.87
N ALA A 426 23.34 -7.04 -4.04
CA ALA A 426 22.73 -7.43 -5.32
C ALA A 426 21.53 -6.55 -5.70
N ALA A 427 20.85 -5.94 -4.72
CA ALA A 427 19.68 -5.07 -4.94
C ALA A 427 20.04 -3.59 -5.11
N ARG A 428 21.29 -3.31 -5.43
CA ARG A 428 21.82 -1.96 -5.62
C ARG A 428 21.17 -1.29 -6.83
N ARG A 429 20.65 -0.07 -6.62
CA ARG A 429 20.02 0.74 -7.67
C ARG A 429 21.07 1.61 -8.34
N THR A 430 21.19 1.55 -9.66
CA THR A 430 22.07 2.46 -10.40
C THR A 430 21.50 3.87 -10.37
N VAL A 431 22.34 4.87 -10.18
CA VAL A 431 21.98 6.28 -10.39
C VAL A 431 22.22 6.57 -11.88
N ARG A 432 21.16 6.80 -12.65
CA ARG A 432 21.29 7.02 -14.09
C ARG A 432 21.07 8.49 -14.43
N GLY A 433 22.09 9.06 -15.05
CA GLY A 433 22.21 10.47 -15.28
C GLY A 433 21.29 10.93 -16.41
N HIS A 434 20.26 11.67 -16.06
CA HIS A 434 20.00 13.02 -16.56
C HIS A 434 19.13 13.73 -15.50
N THR A 435 19.27 15.05 -15.36
CA THR A 435 18.42 15.82 -14.45
C THR A 435 16.98 15.82 -14.97
N HIS A 436 16.01 15.62 -14.10
CA HIS A 436 14.58 15.58 -14.44
C HIS A 436 13.97 16.98 -14.34
N ALA A 437 12.88 17.24 -15.06
CA ALA A 437 12.09 18.43 -14.79
C ALA A 437 11.53 18.40 -13.36
N ARG A 438 11.39 19.59 -12.75
CA ARG A 438 10.86 19.72 -11.38
C ARG A 438 9.74 20.73 -11.35
N ILE A 439 8.73 20.44 -10.53
CA ILE A 439 7.65 21.37 -10.22
C ILE A 439 7.77 21.67 -8.73
N SER A 440 8.31 22.83 -8.40
CA SER A 440 8.56 23.27 -7.02
C SER A 440 7.42 24.14 -6.54
N THR A 441 6.92 23.86 -5.34
CA THR A 441 5.88 24.66 -4.66
C THR A 441 6.48 25.34 -3.44
N GLY A 442 5.97 26.51 -3.07
CA GLY A 442 6.19 27.08 -1.75
C GLY A 442 5.50 26.27 -0.64
N ASP A 443 5.53 26.78 0.58
CA ASP A 443 4.81 26.16 1.69
C ASP A 443 3.29 26.26 1.47
N PRO A 444 2.53 25.18 1.73
CA PRO A 444 1.08 25.24 1.69
C PRO A 444 0.55 26.19 2.77
N VAL A 445 -0.64 26.73 2.54
CA VAL A 445 -1.28 27.63 3.52
C VAL A 445 -1.68 26.80 4.74
N ALA A 446 -0.99 27.04 5.86
CA ALA A 446 -1.19 26.29 7.08
C ALA A 446 -2.67 26.31 7.51
N GLY A 447 -3.21 25.13 7.84
CA GLY A 447 -4.60 24.98 8.25
C GLY A 447 -5.64 25.21 7.15
N VAL A 448 -5.25 25.24 5.87
CA VAL A 448 -6.18 25.36 4.73
C VAL A 448 -5.97 24.23 3.74
N THR A 449 -7.02 23.46 3.49
CA THR A 449 -7.05 22.37 2.51
C THR A 449 -8.25 22.54 1.59
N THR A 450 -8.32 21.78 0.50
CA THR A 450 -9.60 21.58 -0.19
C THR A 450 -10.52 20.69 0.66
N PRO A 451 -11.84 20.61 0.36
CA PRO A 451 -12.69 19.55 0.88
C PRO A 451 -12.14 18.17 0.57
N TYR A 452 -11.29 18.07 -0.46
CA TYR A 452 -10.64 16.84 -0.85
C TYR A 452 -9.34 16.53 -0.08
N GLY A 453 -9.06 17.22 1.02
CA GLY A 453 -7.87 17.00 1.86
C GLY A 453 -6.56 17.44 1.20
N SER A 454 -6.60 18.01 -0.01
CA SER A 454 -5.41 18.44 -0.73
C SER A 454 -4.88 19.76 -0.15
N PRO A 455 -3.55 19.93 0.00
CA PRO A 455 -2.98 21.18 0.45
C PRO A 455 -3.26 22.30 -0.55
N VAL A 456 -3.58 23.49 -0.03
CA VAL A 456 -3.86 24.67 -0.86
C VAL A 456 -2.63 25.58 -0.86
N PHE A 457 -2.18 25.95 -2.06
CA PHE A 457 -1.03 26.84 -2.25
C PHE A 457 -1.51 28.26 -2.58
N SER A 458 -0.91 29.26 -1.94
CA SER A 458 -1.19 30.68 -2.20
C SER A 458 -0.40 31.25 -3.38
N GLN A 459 0.57 30.50 -3.91
CA GLN A 459 1.42 30.89 -5.02
C GLN A 459 1.42 29.80 -6.09
N VAL A 460 1.58 30.21 -7.35
CA VAL A 460 1.81 29.27 -8.45
C VAL A 460 3.17 28.58 -8.30
N PRO A 461 3.30 27.31 -8.70
CA PRO A 461 4.57 26.61 -8.65
C PRO A 461 5.57 27.11 -9.70
N GLU A 462 6.85 26.95 -9.40
CA GLU A 462 7.94 27.14 -10.35
C GLU A 462 8.19 25.84 -11.14
N ILE A 463 8.25 25.94 -12.47
CA ILE A 463 8.54 24.79 -13.34
C ILE A 463 9.99 24.90 -13.81
N TRP A 464 10.86 24.05 -13.28
CA TRP A 464 12.26 23.98 -13.68
C TRP A 464 12.49 22.92 -14.76
N LEU A 465 13.02 23.34 -15.90
CA LEU A 465 13.37 22.51 -17.05
C LEU A 465 14.89 22.37 -17.16
N PRO A 466 15.42 21.14 -17.25
CA PRO A 466 16.86 20.93 -17.36
C PRO A 466 17.35 21.26 -18.78
N GLY A 467 18.57 21.80 -18.85
CA GLY A 467 19.29 22.05 -20.10
C GLY A 467 20.80 21.91 -19.90
N ASN A 468 21.51 21.50 -20.96
CA ASN A 468 22.94 21.23 -20.91
C ASN A 468 23.66 21.87 -22.11
N ALA A 469 24.76 22.57 -21.84
CA ALA A 469 25.56 23.19 -22.90
C ALA A 469 26.06 22.14 -23.90
N GLY A 470 25.63 22.24 -25.17
CA GLY A 470 25.99 21.31 -26.24
C GLY A 470 25.00 20.16 -26.48
N ALA A 471 23.91 20.10 -25.71
CA ALA A 471 22.74 19.28 -25.97
C ALA A 471 21.53 20.18 -26.26
N GLU A 472 20.58 19.68 -27.03
CA GLU A 472 19.31 20.37 -27.30
C GLU A 472 18.17 19.41 -26.93
N ALA A 473 17.39 19.77 -25.90
CA ALA A 473 16.24 19.01 -25.46
C ALA A 473 14.96 19.84 -25.63
N THR A 474 13.92 19.20 -26.15
CA THR A 474 12.58 19.80 -26.26
C THR A 474 11.75 19.38 -25.06
N TRP A 475 11.15 20.36 -24.41
CA TRP A 475 10.22 20.18 -23.30
C TRP A 475 8.86 20.74 -23.69
N HIS A 476 7.81 20.02 -23.36
CA HIS A 476 6.43 20.40 -23.59
C HIS A 476 5.74 20.51 -22.22
N VAL A 477 5.17 21.67 -21.93
CA VAL A 477 4.50 21.92 -20.66
C VAL A 477 3.03 22.20 -20.95
N GLU A 478 2.17 21.36 -20.36
CA GLU A 478 0.72 21.51 -20.44
C GLU A 478 0.18 21.81 -19.04
N ILE A 479 -0.65 22.84 -18.95
CA ILE A 479 -1.50 23.11 -17.78
C ILE A 479 -2.95 22.89 -18.21
N ARG A 480 -3.65 22.06 -17.45
CA ARG A 480 -5.09 21.85 -17.60
C ARG A 480 -5.76 21.99 -16.24
N ARG A 481 -7.05 22.33 -16.24
CA ARG A 481 -7.83 22.23 -15.00
C ARG A 481 -8.08 20.76 -14.69
N SER A 482 -7.92 20.35 -13.43
CA SER A 482 -8.17 18.97 -13.04
C SER A 482 -9.64 18.61 -13.32
N GLY A 483 -9.86 17.52 -14.04
CA GLY A 483 -11.22 17.08 -14.44
C GLY A 483 -11.77 17.72 -15.72
N ALA A 484 -11.08 18.70 -16.33
CA ALA A 484 -11.44 19.26 -17.63
C ALA A 484 -10.59 18.65 -18.75
N ASP A 485 -11.22 18.38 -19.90
CA ASP A 485 -10.55 17.83 -21.08
C ASP A 485 -9.76 18.88 -21.85
N ALA A 486 -10.17 20.14 -21.73
CA ALA A 486 -9.51 21.23 -22.41
C ALA A 486 -8.20 21.61 -21.70
N THR A 487 -7.10 21.49 -22.43
CA THR A 487 -5.82 22.10 -22.03
C THR A 487 -6.00 23.62 -21.99
N LEU A 488 -5.60 24.25 -20.88
CA LEU A 488 -5.69 25.70 -20.71
C LEU A 488 -4.52 26.41 -21.39
N VAL A 489 -3.31 25.88 -21.17
CA VAL A 489 -2.06 26.39 -21.76
C VAL A 489 -1.18 25.22 -22.14
N SER A 490 -0.56 25.32 -23.31
CA SER A 490 0.33 24.30 -23.87
C SER A 490 1.48 24.98 -24.59
N GLU A 491 2.70 24.80 -24.12
CA GLU A 491 3.88 25.47 -24.68
C GLU A 491 5.07 24.53 -24.82
N SER A 492 5.91 24.80 -25.82
CA SER A 492 7.12 24.03 -26.12
C SER A 492 8.39 24.86 -25.94
N TYR A 493 9.34 24.33 -25.16
CA TYR A 493 10.60 24.97 -24.82
C TYR A 493 11.79 24.18 -25.38
N GLN A 494 12.66 24.84 -26.13
CA GLN A 494 13.94 24.28 -26.56
C GLN A 494 15.04 24.69 -25.57
N CYS A 495 15.46 23.77 -24.72
CA CYS A 495 16.40 24.05 -23.64
C CYS A 495 17.83 23.62 -24.01
N ARG A 496 18.75 24.60 -23.99
CA ARG A 496 20.22 24.38 -24.09
C ARG A 496 20.96 24.70 -22.80
N GLU A 497 20.30 25.42 -21.89
CA GLU A 497 20.72 25.72 -20.53
C GLU A 497 19.49 25.53 -19.62
N PRO A 498 19.68 25.32 -18.31
CA PRO A 498 18.55 25.19 -17.39
C PRO A 498 17.63 26.43 -17.43
N LEU A 499 16.32 26.20 -17.41
CA LEU A 499 15.31 27.25 -17.52
C LEU A 499 14.26 27.08 -16.42
N THR A 500 13.91 28.15 -15.72
CA THR A 500 12.74 28.19 -14.84
C THR A 500 11.61 28.94 -15.55
N VAL A 501 10.50 28.26 -15.77
CA VAL A 501 9.30 28.77 -16.44
C VAL A 501 8.30 29.23 -15.39
N THR A 502 7.86 30.48 -15.49
CA THR A 502 6.90 31.12 -14.57
C THR A 502 5.84 31.95 -15.32
N ASP A 503 6.20 32.43 -16.49
CA ASP A 503 5.38 33.18 -17.45
C ASP A 503 4.21 32.36 -18.04
N LEU A 504 4.27 31.02 -17.99
CA LEU A 504 3.17 30.16 -18.44
C LEU A 504 1.83 30.48 -17.73
N TRP A 505 1.92 30.92 -16.47
CA TRP A 505 0.76 31.26 -15.65
C TRP A 505 0.17 32.63 -15.98
N ASP A 506 0.90 33.50 -16.68
CA ASP A 506 0.46 34.86 -17.03
C ASP A 506 -0.60 34.85 -18.15
N ALA A 507 -0.71 33.74 -18.89
CA ALA A 507 -1.73 33.53 -19.92
C ALA A 507 -3.12 33.23 -19.35
N LEU A 508 -3.24 33.00 -18.05
CA LEU A 508 -4.49 32.65 -17.37
C LEU A 508 -5.10 33.86 -16.64
N PRO A 509 -6.44 33.98 -16.58
CA PRO A 509 -7.11 34.99 -15.77
C PRO A 509 -6.69 34.89 -14.29
N ARG A 510 -6.36 36.03 -13.66
CA ARG A 510 -5.93 36.11 -12.25
C ARG A 510 -7.01 36.79 -11.42
N PRO A 511 -7.21 36.39 -10.14
CA PRO A 511 -6.47 35.36 -9.40
C PRO A 511 -6.87 33.92 -9.77
N LEU A 512 -5.92 32.98 -9.69
CA LEU A 512 -6.18 31.56 -9.95
C LEU A 512 -6.87 30.89 -8.75
N VAL A 513 -7.94 30.14 -9.05
CA VAL A 513 -8.64 29.31 -8.08
C VAL A 513 -8.96 27.94 -8.68
N GLY A 514 -8.68 26.88 -7.93
CA GLY A 514 -9.06 25.50 -8.27
C GLY A 514 -7.90 24.51 -8.36
N ALA A 515 -8.22 23.31 -8.81
CA ALA A 515 -7.24 22.23 -9.01
C ALA A 515 -6.66 22.27 -10.43
N PHE A 516 -5.33 22.18 -10.53
CA PHE A 516 -4.59 22.23 -11.78
C PHE A 516 -3.69 20.99 -11.93
N ASP A 517 -3.74 20.40 -13.11
CA ASP A 517 -2.87 19.31 -13.55
C ASP A 517 -1.76 19.89 -14.44
N ILE A 518 -0.51 19.76 -13.99
CA ILE A 518 0.67 20.21 -14.71
C ILE A 518 1.39 18.98 -15.23
N VAL A 519 1.56 18.91 -16.56
CA VAL A 519 2.27 17.82 -17.23
C VAL A 519 3.46 18.41 -17.97
N VAL A 520 4.66 18.02 -17.54
CA VAL A 520 5.92 18.38 -18.18
C VAL A 520 6.48 17.15 -18.87
N ARG A 521 6.54 17.19 -20.21
CA ARG A 521 7.10 16.13 -21.04
C ARG A 521 8.40 16.57 -21.65
N GLY A 522 9.39 15.71 -21.61
CA GLY A 522 10.64 15.90 -22.33
C GLY A 522 11.12 14.57 -22.89
N PRO A 523 12.45 14.38 -22.96
CA PRO A 523 13.02 13.08 -23.26
C PRO A 523 12.43 11.98 -22.37
N LEU A 524 12.28 10.77 -22.92
CA LEU A 524 11.68 9.63 -22.23
C LEU A 524 12.34 9.40 -20.87
N GLY A 525 11.50 9.16 -19.85
CA GLY A 525 11.91 8.95 -18.47
C GLY A 525 12.27 10.23 -17.71
N ARG A 526 12.20 11.43 -18.31
CA ARG A 526 12.60 12.71 -17.66
C ARG A 526 11.47 13.68 -17.38
N GLY A 527 10.25 13.36 -17.79
CA GLY A 527 9.06 14.16 -17.53
C GLY A 527 8.63 14.14 -16.06
N VAL A 528 7.72 15.05 -15.71
CA VAL A 528 7.07 15.09 -14.40
C VAL A 528 5.62 15.50 -14.55
N ARG A 529 4.74 14.90 -13.76
CA ARG A 529 3.33 15.30 -13.64
C ARG A 529 3.01 15.63 -12.20
N ARG A 530 2.35 16.74 -11.96
CA ARG A 530 1.90 17.15 -10.63
C ARG A 530 0.51 17.79 -10.69
N SER A 531 -0.36 17.36 -9.78
CA SER A 531 -1.67 17.96 -9.55
C SER A 531 -1.63 18.74 -8.23
N LEU A 532 -2.17 19.95 -8.20
CA LEU A 532 -2.17 20.81 -7.02
C LEU A 532 -3.34 21.79 -7.02
N SER A 533 -3.77 22.20 -5.82
CA SER A 533 -4.86 23.15 -5.63
C SER A 533 -4.31 24.53 -5.31
N ILE A 534 -4.71 25.53 -6.10
CA ILE A 534 -4.28 26.92 -5.96
C ILE A 534 -5.47 27.76 -5.51
N ALA A 535 -5.26 28.59 -4.48
CA ALA A 535 -6.13 29.71 -4.15
C ALA A 535 -5.21 30.94 -4.01
N GLU A 536 -4.98 31.62 -5.11
CA GLU A 536 -3.89 32.58 -5.22
C GLU A 536 -4.03 33.74 -4.22
N GLY A 537 -2.93 34.05 -3.53
CA GLY A 537 -2.88 35.12 -2.55
C GLY A 537 -3.74 34.92 -1.29
N VAL A 538 -4.31 33.72 -1.07
CA VAL A 538 -5.04 33.44 0.16
C VAL A 538 -4.08 33.43 1.35
N VAL A 539 -4.48 34.08 2.44
CA VAL A 539 -3.75 34.08 3.71
C VAL A 539 -4.72 33.80 4.85
N ALA A 540 -4.38 32.84 5.72
CA ALA A 540 -5.16 32.48 6.90
C ALA A 540 -4.40 32.87 8.18
N THR A 541 -5.07 33.61 9.07
CA THR A 541 -4.54 33.98 10.38
C THR A 541 -5.42 33.44 11.50
N PHE A 542 -4.86 32.60 12.36
CA PHE A 542 -5.59 31.96 13.46
C PHE A 542 -5.39 32.69 14.80
N THR A 543 -6.46 32.80 15.58
CA THR A 543 -6.43 33.29 16.97
C THR A 543 -7.29 32.38 17.85
N PRO A 544 -6.73 31.71 18.89
CA PRO A 544 -5.30 31.63 19.23
C PRO A 544 -4.49 30.95 18.12
N ARG A 545 -3.15 31.08 18.17
CA ARG A 545 -2.26 30.44 17.19
C ARG A 545 -2.41 28.92 17.17
N VAL A 546 -2.65 28.32 18.34
CA VAL A 546 -2.95 26.91 18.53
C VAL A 546 -4.11 26.81 19.51
N ARG A 547 -5.10 25.99 19.20
CA ARG A 547 -6.21 25.69 20.09
C ARG A 547 -5.77 24.56 21.04
N LEU A 548 -5.57 24.91 22.31
CA LEU A 548 -5.22 23.97 23.38
C LEU A 548 -6.47 23.31 23.97
N PHE A 549 -6.34 22.18 24.67
CA PHE A 549 -7.45 21.60 25.42
C PHE A 549 -7.87 22.52 26.58
N GLY A 550 -9.17 22.80 26.64
CA GLY A 550 -9.88 23.45 27.72
C GLY A 550 -10.88 22.49 28.40
N PRO A 551 -11.74 23.00 29.29
CA PRO A 551 -12.66 22.17 30.09
C PRO A 551 -13.76 21.50 29.27
N ALA A 552 -14.18 22.10 28.15
CA ALA A 552 -15.29 21.63 27.29
C ALA A 552 -14.82 21.11 25.90
N GLY A 553 -13.52 20.83 25.74
CA GLY A 553 -12.91 20.48 24.45
C GLY A 553 -11.76 21.43 24.11
N LEU A 554 -11.49 21.67 22.83
CA LEU A 554 -10.53 22.68 22.38
C LEU A 554 -10.94 24.10 22.80
N ALA A 555 -9.97 24.99 22.98
CA ALA A 555 -10.24 26.41 23.18
C ALA A 555 -10.97 27.01 21.97
N ASP A 556 -11.87 27.96 22.20
CA ASP A 556 -12.52 28.71 21.11
C ASP A 556 -11.48 29.38 20.21
N GLY A 557 -11.76 29.34 18.91
CA GLY A 557 -10.88 29.88 17.88
C GLY A 557 -11.60 30.80 16.91
N ARG A 558 -10.82 31.63 16.22
CA ARG A 558 -11.25 32.35 15.03
C ARG A 558 -10.16 32.28 13.98
N VAL A 559 -10.57 32.24 12.72
CA VAL A 559 -9.71 32.47 11.58
C VAL A 559 -10.15 33.75 10.87
N GLU A 560 -9.19 34.57 10.48
CA GLU A 560 -9.40 35.65 9.51
C GLU A 560 -8.68 35.28 8.22
N LEU A 561 -9.43 35.23 7.13
CA LEU A 561 -8.94 34.96 5.79
C LEU A 561 -8.86 36.26 5.00
N SER A 562 -7.87 36.37 4.12
CA SER A 562 -7.77 37.48 3.17
C SER A 562 -7.48 36.95 1.77
N ALA A 563 -8.01 37.66 0.77
CA ALA A 563 -7.81 37.39 -0.65
C ALA A 563 -7.28 38.65 -1.35
N PRO A 564 -6.56 38.48 -2.48
CA PRO A 564 -6.07 39.60 -3.29
C PRO A 564 -7.21 40.33 -4.02
N VAL A 565 -6.90 41.46 -4.64
CA VAL A 565 -7.83 42.18 -5.53
C VAL A 565 -8.25 41.25 -6.67
N GLY A 566 -9.55 41.18 -6.95
CA GLY A 566 -10.14 40.28 -7.96
C GLY A 566 -10.68 38.96 -7.38
N ALA A 567 -10.43 38.66 -6.11
CA ALA A 567 -11.00 37.52 -5.40
C ALA A 567 -11.65 37.92 -4.07
N ARG A 568 -12.54 37.07 -3.55
CA ARG A 568 -13.18 37.23 -2.23
C ARG A 568 -13.31 35.89 -1.52
N VAL A 569 -13.26 35.92 -0.18
CA VAL A 569 -13.50 34.76 0.67
C VAL A 569 -14.74 34.99 1.52
N GLU A 570 -15.67 34.03 1.51
CA GLU A 570 -16.95 34.10 2.21
C GLU A 570 -17.18 32.82 3.05
N PRO A 571 -17.35 32.92 4.38
CA PRO A 571 -17.13 34.10 5.21
C PRO A 571 -15.64 34.45 5.36
N ARG A 572 -15.33 35.75 5.48
CA ARG A 572 -13.97 36.25 5.73
C ARG A 572 -13.46 35.88 7.14
N VAL A 573 -14.38 35.83 8.11
CA VAL A 573 -14.08 35.50 9.50
C VAL A 573 -14.95 34.33 9.91
N THR A 574 -14.32 33.24 10.35
CA THR A 574 -15.00 32.05 10.85
C THR A 574 -14.62 31.84 12.31
N ARG A 575 -15.61 31.51 13.15
CA ARG A 575 -15.41 31.19 14.56
C ARG A 575 -15.58 29.69 14.74
N PHE A 576 -14.84 29.14 15.70
CA PHE A 576 -14.82 27.72 16.04
C PHE A 576 -15.09 27.60 17.53
N SER A 577 -16.16 26.90 17.87
CA SER A 577 -16.51 26.49 19.24
C SER A 577 -15.66 25.30 19.70
N SER A 578 -15.86 24.84 20.94
CA SER A 578 -14.95 23.93 21.64
C SER A 578 -14.71 22.55 21.03
N GLY A 579 -15.32 22.20 19.90
CA GLY A 579 -14.65 21.23 19.06
C GLY A 579 -15.05 21.16 17.61
N GLU A 580 -15.64 22.23 17.07
CA GLU A 580 -15.58 22.40 15.62
C GLU A 580 -14.11 22.39 15.20
N LEU A 581 -13.61 21.30 14.62
CA LEU A 581 -12.20 21.16 14.23
C LEU A 581 -11.92 21.96 12.97
N ALA A 582 -12.91 22.04 12.08
CA ALA A 582 -12.78 22.62 10.77
C ALA A 582 -14.10 23.25 10.31
N SER A 583 -14.02 24.14 9.33
CA SER A 583 -15.18 24.81 8.74
C SER A 583 -14.91 25.09 7.26
N ILE A 584 -15.96 25.15 6.45
CA ILE A 584 -15.85 25.43 5.03
C ILE A 584 -16.03 26.93 4.78
N VAL A 585 -15.20 27.45 3.89
CA VAL A 585 -15.28 28.81 3.35
C VAL A 585 -15.23 28.74 1.83
N GLU A 586 -15.91 29.65 1.15
CA GLU A 586 -15.87 29.75 -0.31
C GLU A 586 -14.82 30.78 -0.71
N TYR A 587 -13.90 30.39 -1.60
CA TYR A 587 -13.02 31.31 -2.31
C TYR A 587 -13.57 31.53 -3.71
N ARG A 588 -13.84 32.79 -4.08
CA ARG A 588 -14.42 33.17 -5.37
C ARG A 588 -13.49 34.09 -6.13
N ALA A 589 -13.23 33.79 -7.40
CA ALA A 589 -12.49 34.63 -8.34
C ALA A 589 -13.27 34.71 -9.67
N GLU A 590 -13.67 35.91 -10.09
CA GLU A 590 -14.56 36.14 -11.24
C GLU A 590 -15.80 35.19 -11.27
N ASP A 591 -15.86 34.24 -12.21
CA ASP A 591 -16.94 33.26 -12.39
C ASP A 591 -16.68 31.93 -11.69
N GLU A 592 -15.51 31.78 -11.06
CA GLU A 592 -15.04 30.52 -10.46
C GLU A 592 -15.18 30.56 -8.94
N THR A 593 -15.68 29.46 -8.37
CA THR A 593 -15.87 29.31 -6.94
C THR A 593 -15.33 27.97 -6.50
N GLU A 594 -14.47 27.99 -5.49
CA GLU A 594 -13.91 26.78 -4.89
C GLU A 594 -14.12 26.78 -3.37
N PRO A 595 -14.71 25.71 -2.81
CA PRO A 595 -14.75 25.52 -1.37
C PRO A 595 -13.35 25.22 -0.83
N LEU A 596 -13.00 25.81 0.30
CA LEU A 596 -11.80 25.53 1.08
C LEU A 596 -12.22 25.08 2.48
N VAL A 597 -11.50 24.12 3.02
CA VAL A 597 -11.62 23.66 4.41
C VAL A 597 -10.56 24.36 5.24
N VAL A 598 -10.99 24.98 6.32
CA VAL A 598 -10.12 25.70 7.24
C VAL A 598 -10.14 25.00 8.59
N THR A 599 -8.98 24.47 8.98
CA THR A 599 -8.75 23.72 10.21
C THR A 599 -7.73 24.48 11.04
N PRO A 600 -8.13 25.18 12.12
CA PRO A 600 -7.19 25.84 12.99
C PRO A 600 -6.19 24.85 13.59
N PRO A 601 -4.90 25.23 13.74
CA PRO A 601 -3.93 24.41 14.44
C PRO A 601 -4.43 24.08 15.85
N HIS A 602 -4.37 22.81 16.23
CA HIS A 602 -4.91 22.34 17.51
C HIS A 602 -4.04 21.23 18.10
N VAL A 603 -4.16 21.03 19.42
CA VAL A 603 -3.45 19.96 20.13
C VAL A 603 -4.04 18.61 19.76
N GLN A 604 -3.17 17.63 19.55
CA GLN A 604 -3.55 16.24 19.32
C GLN A 604 -2.77 15.30 20.23
N VAL A 605 -3.38 14.19 20.60
CA VAL A 605 -2.79 13.18 21.47
C VAL A 605 -3.04 11.78 20.93
N MET A 606 -2.11 10.87 21.17
CA MET A 606 -2.21 9.46 20.77
C MET A 606 -1.58 8.58 21.85
N GLN A 607 -2.21 7.47 22.19
CA GLN A 607 -1.59 6.41 22.99
C GLN A 607 -1.25 5.24 22.08
N ASP A 608 -0.01 4.80 22.13
CA ASP A 608 0.49 3.63 21.43
C ASP A 608 0.49 2.41 22.38
N ARG A 609 -0.15 1.32 21.96
CA ARG A 609 -0.28 0.04 22.67
C ARG A 609 -0.06 -1.13 21.73
N LEU A 610 0.40 -2.25 22.26
CA LEU A 610 0.71 -3.41 21.45
C LEU A 610 -0.59 -4.12 21.05
N GLY A 611 -0.88 -4.17 19.75
CA GLY A 611 -2.07 -4.85 19.22
C GLY A 611 -3.32 -3.97 19.06
N GLU A 612 -3.28 -2.69 19.45
CA GLU A 612 -4.29 -1.70 19.09
C GLU A 612 -3.79 -0.85 17.90
N ALA A 613 -4.68 -0.48 16.97
CA ALA A 613 -4.33 0.44 15.89
C ALA A 613 -4.16 1.88 16.45
N PRO A 614 -2.98 2.51 16.34
CA PRO A 614 -2.76 3.85 16.87
C PRO A 614 -3.60 4.90 16.15
N ALA A 615 -4.22 5.83 16.88
CA ALA A 615 -5.04 6.91 16.32
C ALA A 615 -4.85 8.25 17.05
N TRP A 616 -4.68 9.33 16.29
CA TRP A 616 -4.65 10.70 16.83
C TRP A 616 -6.05 11.17 17.26
N ARG A 617 -6.12 11.87 18.39
CA ARG A 617 -7.34 12.44 18.97
C ARG A 617 -7.18 13.92 19.23
N ALA A 618 -8.24 14.70 18.95
CA ALA A 618 -8.31 16.14 19.24
C ALA A 618 -8.98 16.45 20.59
N GLY A 619 -8.88 15.52 21.54
CA GLY A 619 -9.36 15.64 22.91
C GLY A 619 -8.46 14.87 23.89
N PRO A 620 -8.46 15.20 25.19
CA PRO A 620 -7.65 14.51 26.18
C PRO A 620 -7.98 13.01 26.27
N LEU A 621 -6.97 12.15 26.31
CA LEU A 621 -7.18 10.70 26.40
C LEU A 621 -7.70 10.29 27.78
N ARG A 622 -8.67 9.38 27.82
CA ARG A 622 -9.13 8.73 29.05
C ARG A 622 -8.61 7.31 29.07
N ILE A 623 -7.71 7.01 29.99
CA ILE A 623 -7.07 5.71 30.12
C ILE A 623 -7.67 4.99 31.34
N PRO A 624 -8.32 3.83 31.18
CA PRO A 624 -8.79 3.03 32.30
C PRO A 624 -7.62 2.57 33.19
N THR A 625 -7.78 2.63 34.52
CA THR A 625 -6.71 2.23 35.46
C THR A 625 -6.27 0.77 35.29
N ASP A 626 -7.21 -0.13 34.99
CA ASP A 626 -6.98 -1.54 34.65
C ASP A 626 -6.12 -1.69 33.40
N ALA A 627 -6.53 -1.05 32.29
CA ALA A 627 -5.79 -1.08 31.04
C ALA A 627 -4.38 -0.47 31.18
N PHE A 628 -4.25 0.59 31.98
CA PHE A 628 -2.95 1.19 32.31
C PHE A 628 -2.05 0.23 33.09
N ALA A 629 -2.60 -0.56 34.02
CA ALA A 629 -1.83 -1.48 34.84
C ALA A 629 -1.28 -2.65 34.03
N ASP A 630 -2.03 -3.13 33.04
CA ASP A 630 -1.59 -4.21 32.15
C ASP A 630 -0.52 -3.71 31.18
N GLU A 631 -0.84 -2.68 30.38
CA GLU A 631 0.06 -2.13 29.37
C GLU A 631 -0.03 -0.58 29.33
N PRO A 632 0.85 0.13 30.08
CA PRO A 632 0.85 1.60 30.13
C PRO A 632 1.01 2.26 28.75
N GLY A 633 1.80 1.64 27.86
CA GLY A 633 2.08 2.13 26.52
C GLY A 633 2.93 3.41 26.48
N THR A 634 2.89 4.10 25.34
CA THR A 634 3.56 5.40 25.12
C THR A 634 2.51 6.48 24.82
N LEU A 635 2.64 7.66 25.44
CA LEU A 635 1.82 8.83 25.11
C LEU A 635 2.58 9.75 24.14
N LEU A 636 1.93 10.11 23.04
CA LEU A 636 2.36 11.16 22.15
C LEU A 636 1.46 12.39 22.32
N VAL A 637 2.10 13.56 22.29
CA VAL A 637 1.43 14.84 22.34
C VAL A 637 1.98 15.70 21.21
N ARG A 638 1.11 16.17 20.32
CA ARG A 638 1.42 17.12 19.25
C ARG A 638 0.82 18.48 19.59
N ILE A 639 1.66 19.50 19.67
CA ILE A 639 1.29 20.90 19.87
C ILE A 639 1.95 21.71 18.76
N PRO A 640 1.24 22.00 17.66
CA PRO A 640 1.78 22.72 16.51
C PRO A 640 2.55 23.98 16.91
N HIS A 641 3.63 24.31 16.18
CA HIS A 641 4.44 25.51 16.40
C HIS A 641 5.23 25.57 17.72
N LEU A 642 5.18 24.55 18.58
CA LEU A 642 5.99 24.50 19.80
C LEU A 642 7.40 23.99 19.48
N ARG A 643 8.42 24.84 19.64
CA ARG A 643 9.82 24.50 19.28
C ARG A 643 10.45 23.48 20.22
N GLN A 644 10.08 23.50 21.50
CA GLN A 644 10.56 22.59 22.52
C GLN A 644 9.38 22.11 23.35
N MET A 645 9.21 20.80 23.39
CA MET A 645 8.14 20.19 24.17
C MET A 645 8.50 20.13 25.66
N PRO A 646 7.57 20.44 26.58
CA PRO A 646 7.83 20.42 28.02
C PRO A 646 7.84 19.00 28.59
N PRO A 647 8.25 18.80 29.86
CA PRO A 647 7.97 17.56 30.56
C PRO A 647 6.46 17.32 30.74
N LEU A 648 6.07 16.04 30.81
CA LEU A 648 4.72 15.64 31.19
C LEU A 648 4.61 15.61 32.71
N GLN A 649 3.77 16.48 33.26
CA GLN A 649 3.49 16.56 34.69
C GLN A 649 2.38 15.58 35.06
N VAL A 650 2.61 14.81 36.11
CA VAL A 650 1.67 13.82 36.64
C VAL A 650 1.07 14.40 37.91
N MET A 651 -0.24 14.64 37.89
CA MET A 651 -0.96 15.25 39.00
C MET A 651 -1.91 14.25 39.64
N THR A 652 -1.87 14.15 40.96
CA THR A 652 -2.82 13.35 41.75
C THR A 652 -3.35 14.19 42.91
N ALA A 653 -4.66 14.13 43.18
CA ALA A 653 -5.32 14.97 44.20
C ALA A 653 -4.99 16.47 44.12
N GLY A 654 -4.77 17.00 42.91
CA GLY A 654 -4.44 18.42 42.69
C GLY A 654 -2.99 18.81 42.97
N GLN A 655 -2.09 17.86 43.24
CA GLN A 655 -0.66 18.10 43.41
C GLN A 655 0.17 17.38 42.34
N VAL A 656 1.16 18.06 41.77
CA VAL A 656 2.15 17.43 40.88
C VAL A 656 3.01 16.51 41.73
N VAL A 657 2.99 15.21 41.40
CA VAL A 657 3.70 14.17 42.15
C VAL A 657 4.92 13.64 41.40
N GLN A 658 4.98 13.84 40.08
CA GLN A 658 6.08 13.35 39.23
C GLN A 658 6.13 14.10 37.90
N ASP A 659 7.33 14.29 37.35
CA ASP A 659 7.56 14.80 35.99
C ASP A 659 8.21 13.72 35.11
N ILE A 660 7.77 13.62 33.85
CA ILE A 660 8.36 12.73 32.85
C ILE A 660 8.98 13.57 31.73
N LEU A 661 10.30 13.46 31.57
CA LEU A 661 11.00 14.03 30.43
C LEU A 661 10.64 13.29 29.13
N THR A 662 10.68 14.02 28.02
CA THR A 662 10.45 13.47 26.67
C THR A 662 11.40 12.30 26.39
N SER A 663 10.90 11.20 25.84
CA SER A 663 11.68 10.03 25.44
C SER A 663 12.01 10.04 23.94
N GLY A 664 13.30 9.96 23.58
CA GLY A 664 13.73 9.87 22.18
C GLY A 664 13.91 11.23 21.47
N SER A 665 14.15 11.19 20.15
CA SER A 665 14.33 12.38 19.32
C SER A 665 12.97 13.03 19.01
N VAL A 666 12.83 14.29 19.39
CA VAL A 666 11.61 15.10 19.28
C VAL A 666 11.54 15.70 17.86
N GLN A 667 10.42 15.52 17.15
CA GLN A 667 10.07 16.37 15.99
C GLN A 667 9.72 17.77 16.50
N ALA A 668 9.92 18.80 15.69
CA ALA A 668 9.47 20.14 16.03
C ALA A 668 7.93 20.16 16.09
N ASP A 669 7.35 20.12 17.31
CA ASP A 669 5.92 20.12 17.68
C ASP A 669 5.35 18.84 18.33
N THR A 670 6.07 17.71 18.32
CA THR A 670 5.55 16.42 18.82
C THR A 670 6.49 15.79 19.85
N ALA A 671 5.99 15.50 21.05
CA ALA A 671 6.73 14.80 22.11
C ALA A 671 6.20 13.40 22.41
N ARG A 672 7.13 12.55 22.82
CA ARG A 672 6.91 11.19 23.30
C ARG A 672 7.14 11.12 24.81
N TYR A 673 6.26 10.45 25.53
CA TYR A 673 6.38 10.17 26.97
C TYR A 673 6.12 8.69 27.25
N ASP A 674 7.08 8.04 27.90
CA ASP A 674 6.97 6.63 28.30
C ASP A 674 6.13 6.52 29.58
N LEU A 675 4.91 5.98 29.47
CA LEU A 675 3.96 5.89 30.58
C LEU A 675 4.32 4.79 31.58
N VAL A 676 5.22 3.86 31.24
CA VAL A 676 5.72 2.85 32.19
C VAL A 676 6.37 3.52 33.40
N ARG A 677 6.96 4.71 33.22
CA ARG A 677 7.63 5.50 34.28
C ARG A 677 6.71 5.95 35.41
N ILE A 678 5.39 5.92 35.21
CA ILE A 678 4.39 6.32 36.23
C ILE A 678 3.51 5.15 36.69
N LYS A 679 3.85 3.91 36.29
CA LYS A 679 3.08 2.71 36.64
C LYS A 679 2.89 2.55 38.14
N ASP A 680 3.95 2.73 38.92
CA ASP A 680 3.90 2.61 40.38
C ASP A 680 3.01 3.71 40.99
N THR A 681 3.13 4.95 40.49
CA THR A 681 2.32 6.09 40.94
C THR A 681 0.83 5.87 40.66
N VAL A 682 0.48 5.38 39.46
CA VAL A 682 -0.92 5.06 39.10
C VAL A 682 -1.44 3.86 39.91
N THR A 683 -0.60 2.86 40.16
CA THR A 683 -0.97 1.68 40.96
C THR A 683 -1.29 2.06 42.41
N ASP A 684 -0.51 2.96 43.02
CA ASP A 684 -0.75 3.46 44.38
C ASP A 684 -1.97 4.39 44.45
N LYS A 685 -2.07 5.37 43.53
CA LYS A 685 -3.08 6.43 43.60
C LYS A 685 -4.40 6.09 42.91
N GLN A 686 -4.45 5.05 42.08
CA GLN A 686 -5.61 4.60 41.28
C GLN A 686 -6.17 5.64 40.28
N GLN A 687 -5.65 6.87 40.28
CA GLN A 687 -6.01 7.97 39.40
C GLN A 687 -4.83 8.93 39.19
N ALA A 688 -4.70 9.48 38.00
CA ALA A 688 -3.73 10.55 37.68
C ALA A 688 -4.22 11.43 36.53
N ASP A 689 -3.93 12.73 36.57
CA ASP A 689 -4.05 13.62 35.41
C ASP A 689 -2.65 13.84 34.81
N LEU A 690 -2.55 13.78 33.49
CA LEU A 690 -1.30 14.00 32.76
C LEU A 690 -1.40 15.35 32.05
N LEU A 691 -0.49 16.27 32.37
CA LEU A 691 -0.53 17.66 31.93
C LEU A 691 0.76 18.07 31.24
N VAL A 692 0.65 18.95 30.24
CA VAL A 692 1.78 19.56 29.53
C VAL A 692 1.64 21.07 29.60
N GLU A 693 2.73 21.80 29.87
CA GLU A 693 2.72 23.26 29.92
C GLU A 693 2.85 23.87 28.51
N ALA A 694 1.81 24.51 28.00
CA ALA A 694 1.84 25.18 26.69
C ALA A 694 1.36 26.62 26.83
N ASP A 695 2.11 27.59 26.28
CA ASP A 695 1.85 29.03 26.38
C ASP A 695 1.55 29.51 27.83
N GLY A 696 2.28 28.98 28.81
CA GLY A 696 2.12 29.31 30.23
C GLY A 696 0.84 28.76 30.89
N ARG A 697 0.20 27.78 30.25
CA ARG A 697 -1.00 27.08 30.76
C ARG A 697 -0.75 25.58 30.88
N LEU A 698 -1.26 24.97 31.95
CA LEU A 698 -1.27 23.51 32.08
C LEU A 698 -2.44 22.94 31.28
N VAL A 699 -2.11 22.19 30.22
CA VAL A 699 -3.05 21.53 29.34
C VAL A 699 -3.12 20.07 29.73
N ARG A 700 -4.29 19.58 30.17
CA ARG A 700 -4.48 18.15 30.46
C ARG A 700 -4.55 17.38 29.15
N VAL A 701 -3.57 16.53 28.89
CA VAL A 701 -3.44 15.72 27.66
C VAL A 701 -4.02 14.32 27.81
N ALA A 702 -4.07 13.81 29.04
CA ALA A 702 -4.72 12.54 29.36
C ALA A 702 -5.12 12.47 30.84
N SER A 703 -5.99 11.51 31.19
CA SER A 703 -6.36 11.18 32.56
C SER A 703 -6.45 9.67 32.72
N VAL A 704 -5.88 9.14 33.80
CA VAL A 704 -6.05 7.76 34.25
C VAL A 704 -7.13 7.71 35.32
N ARG A 705 -8.21 6.95 35.12
CA ARG A 705 -9.34 6.82 36.06
C ARG A 705 -9.94 5.41 36.03
N PRO A 706 -10.56 4.93 37.13
CA PRO A 706 -11.26 3.65 37.15
C PRO A 706 -12.46 3.63 36.19
N ARG A 707 -12.72 2.47 35.58
CA ARG A 707 -13.66 2.27 34.45
C ARG A 707 -15.16 2.25 34.82
N ARG A 708 -15.54 2.29 36.11
CA ARG A 708 -16.95 2.06 36.53
C ARG A 708 -17.81 3.32 36.37
N LEU A 709 -18.63 3.35 35.32
CA LEU A 709 -19.67 4.38 35.07
C LEU A 709 -21.04 4.03 35.67
N ALA A 710 -21.29 2.76 35.97
CA ALA A 710 -22.43 2.24 36.73
C ALA A 710 -22.07 0.86 37.30
N THR A 711 -22.80 0.38 38.32
CA THR A 711 -22.51 -0.91 38.97
C THR A 711 -23.38 -2.07 38.51
N ALA A 712 -24.57 -1.79 37.97
CA ALA A 712 -25.49 -2.78 37.42
C ALA A 712 -26.52 -2.13 36.48
N ALA A 713 -27.27 -2.95 35.74
CA ALA A 713 -28.34 -2.52 34.85
C ALA A 713 -29.57 -3.43 35.04
N LYS A 714 -30.78 -2.88 34.94
CA LYS A 714 -32.03 -3.61 35.09
C LYS A 714 -33.05 -3.18 34.04
N VAL A 715 -33.71 -4.12 33.39
CA VAL A 715 -34.80 -3.82 32.44
C VAL A 715 -36.07 -3.46 33.21
N GLU A 716 -36.68 -2.32 32.89
CA GLU A 716 -37.95 -1.85 33.45
C GLU A 716 -38.90 -1.44 32.31
N GLY A 717 -39.66 -2.41 31.79
CA GLY A 717 -40.64 -2.16 30.72
C GLY A 717 -39.99 -1.71 29.42
N ASP A 718 -40.02 -0.42 29.15
CA ASP A 718 -39.57 0.23 27.90
C ASP A 718 -38.17 0.88 28.00
N HIS A 719 -37.48 0.73 29.12
CA HIS A 719 -36.12 1.28 29.32
C HIS A 719 -35.26 0.37 30.21
N ILE A 720 -33.95 0.65 30.25
CA ILE A 720 -33.00 0.05 31.18
C ILE A 720 -32.62 1.10 32.23
N GLN A 721 -32.73 0.74 33.50
CA GLN A 721 -32.25 1.53 34.63
C GLN A 721 -30.81 1.14 34.98
N LEU A 722 -29.89 2.10 34.94
CA LEU A 722 -28.53 1.95 35.44
C LEU A 722 -28.49 2.23 36.95
N LEU A 723 -27.83 1.35 37.71
CA LEU A 723 -27.66 1.47 39.16
C LEU A 723 -26.32 2.13 39.49
N GLU A 724 -26.36 3.09 40.43
CA GLU A 724 -25.20 3.91 40.85
C GLU A 724 -24.47 4.56 39.65
N CYS A 725 -25.24 5.04 38.68
CA CYS A 725 -24.72 5.65 37.48
C CYS A 725 -24.06 7.01 37.77
N VAL A 726 -22.84 7.19 37.27
CA VAL A 726 -22.14 8.47 37.25
C VAL A 726 -22.50 9.19 35.95
N LEU A 727 -23.40 10.16 36.05
CA LEU A 727 -23.80 10.98 34.91
C LEU A 727 -22.66 11.94 34.53
N VAL A 728 -22.22 11.84 33.29
CA VAL A 728 -21.23 12.71 32.64
C VAL A 728 -21.78 13.13 31.28
N GLU A 729 -21.49 14.36 30.87
CA GLU A 729 -21.90 14.88 29.56
C GLU A 729 -21.37 13.99 28.43
N GLY A 730 -22.24 13.63 27.49
CA GLY A 730 -21.92 12.72 26.37
C GLY A 730 -22.02 11.22 26.69
N LEU A 731 -22.59 10.82 27.83
CA LEU A 731 -22.75 9.41 28.16
C LEU A 731 -23.78 8.72 27.24
N THR A 732 -23.34 7.69 26.53
CA THR A 732 -24.15 6.86 25.65
C THR A 732 -24.04 5.38 26.00
N ALA A 733 -25.07 4.64 25.66
CA ALA A 733 -25.20 3.21 25.91
C ALA A 733 -25.40 2.47 24.58
N GLY A 734 -24.56 1.47 24.35
CA GLY A 734 -24.74 0.49 23.28
C GLY A 734 -25.43 -0.73 23.86
N VAL A 735 -26.64 -1.01 23.37
CA VAL A 735 -27.48 -2.11 23.83
C VAL A 735 -27.40 -3.26 22.84
N TYR A 736 -26.91 -4.41 23.31
CA TYR A 736 -26.70 -5.62 22.52
C TYR A 736 -27.67 -6.72 22.95
N ALA A 737 -28.31 -7.37 21.98
CA ALA A 737 -29.22 -8.48 22.24
C ALA A 737 -28.44 -9.80 22.43
N ALA A 738 -28.38 -10.33 23.66
CA ALA A 738 -27.67 -11.58 23.95
C ALA A 738 -28.26 -12.79 23.19
N ARG A 739 -29.54 -12.73 22.82
CA ARG A 739 -30.26 -13.78 22.07
C ARG A 739 -30.39 -13.46 20.58
N ALA A 740 -29.73 -12.41 20.08
CA ALA A 740 -29.64 -12.10 18.66
C ALA A 740 -28.30 -11.40 18.34
N PRO A 741 -27.17 -12.06 18.58
CA PRO A 741 -25.84 -11.43 18.58
C PRO A 741 -25.34 -10.98 17.20
N TRP A 742 -26.04 -11.35 16.12
CA TRP A 742 -25.74 -10.92 14.76
C TRP A 742 -26.34 -9.55 14.42
N ARG A 743 -27.19 -8.98 15.28
CA ARG A 743 -27.69 -7.61 15.12
C ARG A 743 -26.68 -6.61 15.66
N GLU A 744 -26.56 -5.48 14.98
CA GLU A 744 -25.78 -4.34 15.45
C GLU A 744 -26.35 -3.78 16.76
N PRO A 745 -25.50 -3.16 17.62
CA PRO A 745 -25.97 -2.53 18.84
C PRO A 745 -26.92 -1.37 18.55
N VAL A 746 -27.91 -1.21 19.42
CA VAL A 746 -28.71 0.01 19.48
C VAL A 746 -27.97 1.03 20.33
N ILE A 747 -27.56 2.14 19.72
CA ILE A 747 -26.83 3.21 20.41
C ILE A 747 -27.83 4.28 20.84
N VAL A 748 -27.91 4.52 22.14
CA VAL A 748 -28.88 5.45 22.74
C VAL A 748 -28.21 6.31 23.82
N PRO A 749 -28.57 7.61 23.93
CA PRO A 749 -28.06 8.46 24.99
C PRO A 749 -28.62 8.02 26.35
N VAL A 750 -27.80 8.17 27.41
CA VAL A 750 -28.26 7.96 28.79
C VAL A 750 -28.93 9.24 29.28
N GLU A 751 -30.19 9.17 29.68
CA GLU A 751 -30.98 10.32 30.12
C GLU A 751 -30.69 10.74 31.58
N GLU A 752 -31.19 11.92 31.97
CA GLU A 752 -31.14 12.39 33.34
C GLU A 752 -31.83 11.39 34.28
N GLY A 753 -31.08 10.81 35.22
CA GLY A 753 -31.54 9.73 36.10
C GLY A 753 -30.92 8.36 35.81
N GLY A 754 -30.09 8.24 34.76
CA GLY A 754 -29.42 6.99 34.42
C GLY A 754 -30.32 5.98 33.70
N THR A 755 -31.33 6.47 32.97
CA THR A 755 -32.24 5.66 32.15
C THR A 755 -31.76 5.56 30.71
N VAL A 756 -31.95 4.38 30.11
CA VAL A 756 -31.57 4.10 28.71
C VAL A 756 -32.83 3.61 27.97
N PRO A 757 -33.40 4.40 27.04
CA PRO A 757 -34.63 4.04 26.35
C PRO A 757 -34.42 2.84 25.40
N LEU A 758 -35.39 1.92 25.36
CA LEU A 758 -35.35 0.75 24.48
C LEU A 758 -36.31 0.90 23.29
N PRO A 759 -35.92 0.43 22.09
CA PRO A 759 -36.86 0.19 21.00
C PRO A 759 -37.80 -0.99 21.30
N TRP A 760 -38.97 -1.00 20.66
CA TRP A 760 -40.04 -1.97 20.94
C TRP A 760 -39.66 -3.43 20.66
N ASP A 761 -38.76 -3.68 19.71
CA ASP A 761 -38.31 -5.02 19.35
C ASP A 761 -37.34 -5.62 20.39
N LEU A 762 -36.79 -4.80 21.30
CA LEU A 762 -35.94 -5.24 22.41
C LEU A 762 -36.69 -5.45 23.73
N TYR A 763 -37.97 -5.06 23.85
CA TYR A 763 -38.74 -5.17 25.10
C TYR A 763 -38.85 -6.59 25.65
N SER A 764 -38.85 -7.59 24.78
CA SER A 764 -39.00 -9.01 25.16
C SER A 764 -37.95 -9.90 24.52
N CYS A 765 -36.80 -9.33 24.11
CA CYS A 765 -35.77 -10.07 23.39
C CYS A 765 -34.87 -10.95 24.30
N GLY A 766 -35.15 -10.97 25.60
CA GLY A 766 -34.32 -11.61 26.62
C GLY A 766 -33.23 -10.69 27.16
N SER A 767 -32.24 -11.26 27.84
CA SER A 767 -31.15 -10.50 28.46
C SER A 767 -30.43 -9.59 27.45
N LEU A 768 -30.17 -8.36 27.87
CA LEU A 768 -29.45 -7.34 27.11
C LEU A 768 -28.08 -7.08 27.75
N LEU A 769 -27.06 -6.86 26.92
CA LEU A 769 -25.76 -6.40 27.35
C LEU A 769 -25.66 -4.89 27.09
N VAL A 770 -25.24 -4.13 28.08
CA VAL A 770 -25.16 -2.66 28.01
C VAL A 770 -23.71 -2.25 28.12
N GLY A 771 -23.11 -1.84 27.00
CA GLY A 771 -21.82 -1.17 26.99
C GLY A 771 -22.04 0.32 27.28
N LEU A 772 -21.23 0.89 28.18
CA LEU A 772 -21.29 2.32 28.49
C LEU A 772 -20.03 3.00 27.98
N GLN A 773 -20.21 4.10 27.26
CA GLN A 773 -19.13 4.92 26.76
C GLN A 773 -19.50 6.39 26.89
N VAL A 774 -18.51 7.24 27.06
CA VAL A 774 -18.70 8.68 26.88
C VAL A 774 -18.34 8.95 25.43
N ASP A 775 -19.34 9.20 24.60
CA ASP A 775 -19.12 9.56 23.21
C ASP A 775 -18.45 10.93 23.14
N ASP A 776 -17.36 10.97 22.38
CA ASP A 776 -16.68 12.21 22.01
C ASP A 776 -17.43 12.79 20.79
N PRO A 777 -18.02 14.01 20.89
CA PRO A 777 -18.71 14.63 19.76
C PRO A 777 -17.81 14.85 18.53
N TRP A 778 -16.48 14.78 18.69
CA TRP A 778 -15.49 15.17 17.69
C TRP A 778 -14.90 13.99 16.92
N VAL A 779 -15.07 12.76 17.43
CA VAL A 779 -14.69 11.53 16.74
C VAL A 779 -15.75 10.48 17.06
N PRO A 780 -16.65 10.14 16.12
CA PRO A 780 -17.57 9.03 16.33
C PRO A 780 -16.73 7.78 16.60
N VAL A 781 -16.82 7.26 17.81
CA VAL A 781 -16.16 6.00 18.16
C VAL A 781 -17.05 4.90 17.62
N GLU A 782 -16.49 4.07 16.75
CA GLU A 782 -17.20 2.90 16.27
C GLU A 782 -17.45 1.96 17.45
N TRP A 783 -18.72 1.66 17.67
CA TRP A 783 -19.11 0.69 18.68
C TRP A 783 -18.65 -0.70 18.23
N PRO A 784 -18.03 -1.49 19.12
CA PRO A 784 -17.62 -2.83 18.73
C PRO A 784 -18.86 -3.66 18.40
N ARG A 785 -18.73 -4.58 17.45
CA ARG A 785 -19.81 -5.52 17.09
C ARG A 785 -20.30 -6.35 18.29
N TRP A 786 -19.42 -6.60 19.26
CA TRP A 786 -19.76 -7.23 20.53
C TRP A 786 -18.96 -6.60 21.68
N PRO A 787 -19.56 -6.31 22.85
CA PRO A 787 -18.88 -5.58 23.90
C PRO A 787 -17.95 -6.49 24.71
N ASP A 788 -16.73 -6.03 24.98
CA ASP A 788 -15.81 -6.69 25.91
C ASP A 788 -16.18 -6.43 27.37
N ASN A 789 -16.50 -5.17 27.70
CA ASN A 789 -17.00 -4.76 29.02
C ASN A 789 -18.43 -4.28 28.90
N HIS A 790 -19.32 -4.86 29.71
CA HIS A 790 -20.75 -4.58 29.68
C HIS A 790 -21.40 -4.83 31.03
N LEU A 791 -22.57 -4.24 31.23
CA LEU A 791 -23.51 -4.59 32.29
C LEU A 791 -24.55 -5.55 31.71
N VAL A 792 -25.01 -6.51 32.50
CA VAL A 792 -26.06 -7.44 32.09
C VAL A 792 -27.39 -6.96 32.64
N ALA A 793 -28.32 -6.60 31.75
CA ALA A 793 -29.71 -6.32 32.09
C ALA A 793 -30.52 -7.59 31.81
N SER A 794 -30.71 -8.42 32.84
CA SER A 794 -31.40 -9.71 32.72
C SER A 794 -32.89 -9.53 32.45
N ALA A 795 -33.39 -10.21 31.42
CA ALA A 795 -34.80 -10.31 31.08
C ALA A 795 -35.09 -11.67 30.42
N ASP A 796 -36.35 -12.10 30.50
CA ASP A 796 -36.85 -13.30 29.83
C ASP A 796 -37.34 -12.97 28.40
N GLY A 797 -37.58 -13.99 27.60
CA GLY A 797 -38.09 -13.86 26.23
C GLY A 797 -37.04 -14.00 25.12
N PHE A 798 -37.43 -13.84 23.88
CA PHE A 798 -36.58 -14.01 22.70
C PHE A 798 -36.94 -12.94 21.67
N LEU A 799 -36.02 -12.66 20.75
CA LEU A 799 -36.21 -11.62 19.74
C LEU A 799 -37.48 -11.90 18.91
N VAL A 800 -38.35 -10.90 18.83
CA VAL A 800 -39.48 -10.90 17.89
C VAL A 800 -39.05 -10.13 16.65
N SER A 801 -39.10 -10.79 15.49
CA SER A 801 -38.66 -10.24 14.20
C SER A 801 -39.59 -10.71 13.09
N GLU A 802 -39.66 -9.97 12.00
CA GLU A 802 -40.34 -10.40 10.78
C GLU A 802 -39.61 -11.57 10.08
N ASP A 803 -38.32 -11.75 10.38
CA ASP A 803 -37.53 -12.88 9.89
C ASP A 803 -37.74 -14.12 10.78
N PRO A 804 -38.41 -15.18 10.28
CA PRO A 804 -38.67 -16.39 11.06
C PRO A 804 -37.38 -17.14 11.47
N GLU A 805 -36.29 -16.99 10.70
CA GLU A 805 -35.01 -17.61 11.02
C GLU A 805 -34.35 -16.95 12.24
N GLU A 806 -34.39 -15.61 12.32
CA GLU A 806 -33.90 -14.88 13.51
C GLU A 806 -34.65 -15.30 14.77
N VAL A 807 -35.98 -15.38 14.66
CA VAL A 807 -36.84 -15.79 15.78
C VAL A 807 -36.50 -17.22 16.21
N ALA A 808 -36.31 -18.15 15.26
CA ALA A 808 -35.97 -19.54 15.58
C ALA A 808 -34.60 -19.68 16.27
N LEU A 809 -33.57 -19.00 15.76
CA LEU A 809 -32.24 -18.97 16.39
C LEU A 809 -32.28 -18.30 17.76
N SER A 810 -33.05 -17.22 17.92
CA SER A 810 -33.21 -16.53 19.21
C SER A 810 -33.92 -17.41 20.25
N ARG A 811 -34.95 -18.16 19.83
CA ARG A 811 -35.64 -19.16 20.67
C ARG A 811 -34.73 -20.30 21.09
N TYR A 812 -33.91 -20.81 20.16
CA TYR A 812 -32.85 -21.76 20.51
C TYR A 812 -31.86 -21.15 21.52
N LEU A 813 -31.49 -19.88 21.35
CA LEU A 813 -30.62 -19.19 22.30
C LEU A 813 -31.26 -18.99 23.69
N ALA A 814 -32.57 -18.82 23.75
CA ALA A 814 -33.38 -18.78 24.97
C ALA A 814 -33.52 -20.15 25.66
N GLY A 815 -33.19 -21.25 24.98
CA GLY A 815 -33.52 -22.61 25.42
C GLY A 815 -34.98 -22.99 25.18
N GLU A 816 -35.74 -22.19 24.42
CA GLU A 816 -37.15 -22.36 24.08
C GLU A 816 -37.34 -22.86 22.63
N GLY A 817 -36.64 -23.93 22.26
CA GLY A 817 -36.71 -24.52 20.93
C GLY A 817 -35.50 -25.38 20.58
N GLY A 818 -35.62 -26.21 19.54
CA GLY A 818 -34.48 -26.90 18.92
C GLY A 818 -33.68 -25.98 18.00
N PHE A 819 -32.47 -26.40 17.64
CA PHE A 819 -31.71 -25.72 16.58
C PHE A 819 -32.47 -25.84 15.24
N PRO A 820 -32.58 -24.77 14.43
CA PRO A 820 -33.34 -24.83 13.17
C PRO A 820 -32.80 -25.86 12.18
N ASP A 821 -33.68 -26.58 11.50
CA ASP A 821 -33.30 -27.64 10.53
C ASP A 821 -32.57 -27.07 9.29
N GLU A 822 -33.00 -25.88 8.85
CA GLU A 822 -32.40 -25.12 7.77
C GLU A 822 -32.04 -23.71 8.24
N VAL A 823 -30.84 -23.26 7.90
CA VAL A 823 -30.36 -21.89 8.14
C VAL A 823 -29.83 -21.37 6.82
N ARG A 824 -30.41 -20.29 6.29
CA ARG A 824 -30.03 -19.67 5.02
C ARG A 824 -28.86 -18.73 5.21
N ASP A 825 -28.88 -17.89 6.23
CA ASP A 825 -27.84 -16.90 6.50
C ASP A 825 -26.73 -17.47 7.39
N LEU A 826 -25.63 -17.89 6.76
CA LEU A 826 -24.47 -18.44 7.46
C LEU A 826 -23.69 -17.38 8.25
N SER A 827 -23.91 -16.07 8.03
CA SER A 827 -23.22 -15.02 8.78
C SER A 827 -23.64 -15.03 10.26
N ARG A 828 -24.90 -15.37 10.53
CA ARG A 828 -25.45 -15.56 11.88
C ARG A 828 -24.76 -16.71 12.59
N ILE A 829 -24.57 -17.82 11.88
CA ILE A 829 -23.91 -19.01 12.40
C ILE A 829 -22.44 -18.75 12.72
N TRP A 830 -21.72 -18.04 11.85
CA TRP A 830 -20.35 -17.63 12.14
C TRP A 830 -20.26 -16.76 13.39
N THR A 831 -21.18 -15.81 13.54
CA THR A 831 -21.28 -14.95 14.74
C THR A 831 -21.52 -15.78 16.00
N LEU A 832 -22.36 -16.81 15.94
CA LEU A 832 -22.60 -17.73 17.06
C LEU A 832 -21.36 -18.56 17.44
N ILE A 833 -20.62 -19.06 16.44
CA ILE A 833 -19.40 -19.86 16.67
C ILE A 833 -18.29 -19.02 17.30
N ASP A 834 -18.10 -17.81 16.79
CA ASP A 834 -17.11 -16.86 17.26
C ASP A 834 -17.42 -16.41 18.72
N LEU A 835 -18.68 -16.10 19.03
CA LEU A 835 -19.10 -15.64 20.36
C LEU A 835 -19.47 -16.77 21.34
N ALA A 836 -19.29 -18.04 20.98
CA ALA A 836 -19.84 -19.17 21.73
C ALA A 836 -19.45 -19.19 23.22
N ASP A 837 -18.19 -18.87 23.56
CA ASP A 837 -17.71 -18.82 24.95
C ASP A 837 -18.30 -17.65 25.75
N ARG A 838 -18.74 -16.59 25.06
CA ARG A 838 -19.39 -15.42 25.67
C ARG A 838 -20.90 -15.63 25.85
N LEU A 839 -21.51 -16.46 25.00
CA LEU A 839 -22.96 -16.71 24.99
C LEU A 839 -23.39 -17.92 25.85
N ARG A 840 -22.46 -18.80 26.21
CA ARG A 840 -22.76 -20.08 26.86
C ARG A 840 -21.74 -20.40 27.96
N VAL A 841 -22.24 -21.06 29.01
CA VAL A 841 -21.37 -21.62 30.05
C VAL A 841 -20.56 -22.79 29.51
N SER A 842 -19.31 -22.93 29.96
CA SER A 842 -18.30 -23.84 29.38
C SER A 842 -18.74 -25.31 29.27
N SER A 843 -19.65 -25.77 30.14
CA SER A 843 -20.16 -27.15 30.14
C SER A 843 -21.02 -27.49 28.90
N VAL A 844 -21.65 -26.51 28.26
CA VAL A 844 -22.55 -26.72 27.10
C VAL A 844 -22.01 -26.14 25.81
N VAL A 845 -20.97 -25.29 25.86
CA VAL A 845 -20.35 -24.65 24.69
C VAL A 845 -19.97 -25.65 23.60
N ARG A 846 -19.37 -26.80 23.97
CA ARG A 846 -18.94 -27.80 22.98
C ARG A 846 -20.11 -28.31 22.13
N ARG A 847 -21.23 -28.64 22.77
CA ARG A 847 -22.43 -29.10 22.08
C ARG A 847 -23.05 -27.99 21.23
N PHE A 848 -23.12 -26.77 21.76
CA PHE A 848 -23.62 -25.60 21.05
C PHE A 848 -22.84 -25.32 19.77
N VAL A 849 -21.50 -25.33 19.85
CA VAL A 849 -20.62 -25.16 18.68
C VAL A 849 -20.82 -26.29 17.68
N GLN A 850 -20.95 -27.53 18.13
CA GLN A 850 -21.19 -28.68 17.24
C GLN A 850 -22.51 -28.56 16.49
N GLU A 851 -23.58 -28.13 17.15
CA GLU A 851 -24.90 -27.88 16.53
C GLU A 851 -24.80 -26.72 15.51
N CYS A 852 -24.16 -25.60 15.89
CA CYS A 852 -23.91 -24.47 14.99
C CYS A 852 -22.99 -24.82 13.81
N SER A 853 -22.11 -25.80 13.94
CA SER A 853 -21.20 -26.19 12.86
C SER A 853 -21.88 -27.01 11.76
N GLN A 854 -23.04 -27.61 12.02
CA GLN A 854 -23.71 -28.47 11.02
C GLN A 854 -24.06 -27.73 9.72
N PRO A 855 -24.68 -26.53 9.72
CA PRO A 855 -24.93 -25.77 8.49
C PRO A 855 -23.65 -25.36 7.74
N ILE A 856 -22.56 -25.07 8.47
CA ILE A 856 -21.25 -24.70 7.92
C ILE A 856 -20.65 -25.88 7.14
N LEU A 857 -20.63 -27.06 7.75
CA LEU A 857 -20.01 -28.25 7.15
C LEU A 857 -20.84 -28.85 5.99
N ARG A 858 -22.14 -28.57 5.92
CA ARG A 858 -23.01 -28.98 4.79
C ARG A 858 -22.78 -28.14 3.53
N ARG A 859 -22.31 -26.90 3.66
CA ARG A 859 -22.09 -25.95 2.56
C ARG A 859 -20.75 -25.23 2.73
N PRO A 860 -19.61 -25.95 2.60
CA PRO A 860 -18.30 -25.41 2.92
C PRO A 860 -17.90 -24.20 2.05
N GLU A 861 -18.28 -24.19 0.76
CA GLU A 861 -18.03 -23.08 -0.18
C GLU A 861 -18.77 -21.80 0.23
N ASP A 862 -20.09 -21.88 0.45
CA ASP A 862 -20.90 -20.75 0.92
C ASP A 862 -20.41 -20.25 2.28
N ALA A 863 -20.06 -21.19 3.17
CA ALA A 863 -19.58 -20.87 4.51
C ALA A 863 -18.28 -20.08 4.48
N LEU A 864 -17.30 -20.52 3.69
CA LEU A 864 -16.02 -19.83 3.58
C LEU A 864 -16.17 -18.46 2.92
N THR A 865 -16.97 -18.37 1.86
CA THR A 865 -17.30 -17.09 1.20
C THR A 865 -17.97 -16.13 2.18
N THR A 866 -18.88 -16.63 3.01
CA THR A 866 -19.58 -15.82 4.02
C THR A 866 -18.65 -15.38 5.15
N LEU A 867 -17.72 -16.24 5.59
CA LEU A 867 -16.73 -15.89 6.61
C LEU A 867 -15.84 -14.73 6.15
N VAL A 868 -15.35 -14.79 4.92
CA VAL A 868 -14.52 -13.74 4.32
C VAL A 868 -15.31 -12.43 4.20
N LYS A 869 -16.57 -12.49 3.75
CA LYS A 869 -17.45 -11.31 3.66
C LYS A 869 -17.79 -10.71 5.03
N LEU A 870 -17.78 -11.52 6.09
CA LEU A 870 -18.07 -11.08 7.45
C LEU A 870 -17.01 -10.12 8.00
N GLY A 871 -15.79 -10.12 7.43
CA GLY A 871 -14.73 -9.19 7.79
C GLY A 871 -14.27 -9.31 9.24
N LEU A 872 -14.33 -10.51 9.84
CA LEU A 872 -13.76 -10.72 11.17
C LEU A 872 -12.24 -10.56 11.12
N GLU A 873 -11.66 -10.05 12.21
CA GLU A 873 -10.21 -10.00 12.39
C GLU A 873 -9.56 -11.36 12.06
N PRO A 874 -8.35 -11.39 11.45
CA PRO A 874 -7.75 -12.63 10.94
C PRO A 874 -7.64 -13.76 11.98
N ASP A 875 -7.33 -13.41 13.22
CA ASP A 875 -7.22 -14.34 14.35
C ASP A 875 -8.57 -14.97 14.72
N ARG A 876 -9.65 -14.17 14.74
CA ARG A 876 -11.03 -14.62 14.97
C ARG A 876 -11.54 -15.46 13.81
N SER A 877 -11.24 -15.06 12.58
CA SER A 877 -11.55 -15.83 11.37
C SER A 877 -10.89 -17.20 11.41
N LEU A 878 -9.58 -17.27 11.73
CA LEU A 878 -8.84 -18.52 11.89
C LEU A 878 -9.42 -19.38 13.01
N HIS A 879 -9.68 -18.76 14.17
CA HIS A 879 -10.27 -19.45 15.32
C HIS A 879 -11.63 -20.07 14.97
N ALA A 880 -12.53 -19.33 14.32
CA ALA A 880 -13.83 -19.82 13.90
C ALA A 880 -13.71 -20.95 12.85
N LEU A 881 -12.79 -20.82 11.89
CA LEU A 881 -12.52 -21.81 10.85
C LEU A 881 -12.06 -23.15 11.44
N ILE A 882 -11.19 -23.13 12.45
CA ILE A 882 -10.75 -24.34 13.17
C ILE A 882 -11.87 -24.88 14.06
N ARG A 883 -12.50 -24.01 14.85
CA ARG A 883 -13.53 -24.37 15.84
C ARG A 883 -14.75 -25.03 15.20
N SER A 884 -15.15 -24.58 14.02
CA SER A 884 -16.25 -25.19 13.25
C SER A 884 -15.90 -26.57 12.67
N GLY A 885 -14.61 -26.87 12.53
CA GLY A 885 -14.11 -28.05 11.82
C GLY A 885 -13.99 -27.87 10.31
N LEU A 886 -14.29 -26.68 9.77
CA LEU A 886 -14.18 -26.40 8.34
C LEU A 886 -12.74 -26.58 7.83
N ALA A 887 -11.74 -26.29 8.67
CA ALA A 887 -10.33 -26.54 8.39
C ALA A 887 -9.98 -28.00 8.05
N ALA A 888 -10.83 -28.95 8.46
CA ALA A 888 -10.64 -30.38 8.30
C ALA A 888 -11.54 -31.01 7.22
N VAL A 889 -12.19 -30.19 6.41
CA VAL A 889 -13.06 -30.61 5.31
C VAL A 889 -12.48 -30.14 3.98
N ALA A 890 -12.73 -30.90 2.91
CA ALA A 890 -12.42 -30.46 1.55
C ALA A 890 -13.39 -29.33 1.15
N VAL A 891 -12.85 -28.18 0.81
CA VAL A 891 -13.62 -27.06 0.26
C VAL A 891 -13.48 -27.12 -1.27
N PRO A 892 -14.59 -27.07 -2.03
CA PRO A 892 -14.50 -26.91 -3.48
C PRO A 892 -13.71 -25.65 -3.84
N GLN A 893 -12.99 -25.69 -4.97
CA GLN A 893 -12.26 -24.53 -5.46
C GLN A 893 -13.23 -23.39 -5.78
N LEU A 894 -12.94 -22.21 -5.26
CA LEU A 894 -13.70 -20.99 -5.53
C LEU A 894 -13.15 -20.28 -6.78
N ASP A 895 -13.86 -19.25 -7.24
CA ASP A 895 -13.40 -18.36 -8.31
C ASP A 895 -11.97 -17.84 -8.03
N THR A 896 -11.04 -18.09 -8.96
CA THR A 896 -9.61 -17.81 -8.76
C THR A 896 -9.33 -16.32 -8.58
N ALA A 897 -10.07 -15.46 -9.29
CA ALA A 897 -9.95 -14.01 -9.15
C ALA A 897 -10.45 -13.51 -7.78
N ALA A 898 -11.48 -14.14 -7.21
CA ALA A 898 -11.91 -13.88 -5.83
C ALA A 898 -10.88 -14.38 -4.81
N VAL A 899 -10.34 -15.60 -4.97
CA VAL A 899 -9.33 -16.16 -4.05
C VAL A 899 -8.03 -15.36 -4.06
N ALA A 900 -7.57 -14.91 -5.22
CA ALA A 900 -6.39 -14.07 -5.35
C ALA A 900 -6.46 -12.81 -4.46
N LYS A 901 -7.66 -12.27 -4.21
CA LYS A 901 -7.89 -11.12 -3.32
C LYS A 901 -7.86 -11.49 -1.84
N ILE A 902 -8.33 -12.70 -1.49
CA ILE A 902 -8.43 -13.17 -0.09
C ILE A 902 -7.04 -13.48 0.48
N TRP A 903 -6.05 -13.83 -0.36
CA TRP A 903 -4.69 -14.12 0.08
C TRP A 903 -4.07 -13.03 0.96
N ALA A 904 -4.37 -11.76 0.70
CA ALA A 904 -3.81 -10.65 1.47
C ALA A 904 -4.51 -10.38 2.81
N THR A 905 -5.77 -10.79 2.97
CA THR A 905 -6.56 -10.54 4.19
C THR A 905 -6.65 -11.77 5.08
N THR A 906 -6.76 -12.97 4.50
CA THR A 906 -6.97 -14.22 5.23
C THR A 906 -6.30 -15.41 4.50
N PRO A 907 -4.95 -15.55 4.59
CA PRO A 907 -4.21 -16.63 3.93
C PRO A 907 -4.73 -18.04 4.26
N ALA A 908 -5.16 -18.26 5.50
CA ALA A 908 -5.75 -19.53 5.95
C ALA A 908 -7.03 -19.91 5.18
N ALA A 909 -7.87 -18.95 4.81
CA ALA A 909 -9.06 -19.20 4.00
C ALA A 909 -8.68 -19.36 2.52
N ALA A 910 -7.77 -18.52 2.03
CA ALA A 910 -7.35 -18.52 0.63
C ALA A 910 -6.70 -19.85 0.21
N VAL A 911 -5.80 -20.40 1.04
CA VAL A 911 -5.12 -21.67 0.74
C VAL A 911 -6.09 -22.85 0.64
N LEU A 912 -7.20 -22.83 1.39
CA LEU A 912 -8.20 -23.91 1.40
C LEU A 912 -9.13 -23.87 0.19
N ALA A 913 -9.31 -22.70 -0.42
CA ALA A 913 -10.23 -22.46 -1.53
C ALA A 913 -9.53 -22.30 -2.89
N GLY A 914 -8.22 -22.06 -2.88
CA GLY A 914 -7.47 -21.69 -4.06
C GLY A 914 -7.03 -22.86 -4.91
N ASP A 915 -7.12 -22.67 -6.22
CA ASP A 915 -6.39 -23.50 -7.18
C ASP A 915 -4.99 -22.91 -7.40
N LEU A 916 -3.95 -23.57 -6.88
CA LEU A 916 -2.57 -23.11 -7.05
C LEU A 916 -1.99 -23.47 -8.44
N ASP A 917 -2.73 -24.20 -9.27
CA ASP A 917 -2.35 -24.43 -10.67
C ASP A 917 -2.75 -23.26 -11.59
N ASP A 918 -3.65 -22.38 -11.15
CA ASP A 918 -3.96 -21.11 -11.80
C ASP A 918 -2.86 -20.06 -11.59
N GLU A 919 -2.47 -19.35 -12.65
CA GLU A 919 -1.35 -18.39 -12.61
C GLU A 919 -1.60 -17.19 -11.70
N ASP A 920 -2.83 -16.65 -11.68
CA ASP A 920 -3.15 -15.46 -10.89
C ASP A 920 -3.27 -15.79 -9.40
N CYS A 921 -3.85 -16.95 -9.08
CA CYS A 921 -3.90 -17.50 -7.73
C CYS A 921 -2.50 -17.86 -7.21
N LEU A 922 -1.66 -18.51 -8.03
CA LEU A 922 -0.27 -18.82 -7.67
C LEU A 922 0.53 -17.55 -7.41
N ALA A 923 0.43 -16.54 -8.28
CA ALA A 923 1.13 -15.28 -8.09
C ALA A 923 0.69 -14.55 -6.81
N ALA A 924 -0.59 -14.66 -6.41
CA ALA A 924 -1.08 -14.14 -5.13
C ALA A 924 -0.54 -14.91 -3.94
N ALA A 925 -0.54 -16.24 -4.01
CA ALA A 925 0.04 -17.10 -2.99
C ALA A 925 1.54 -16.88 -2.81
N GLU A 926 2.31 -16.78 -3.91
CA GLU A 926 3.77 -16.55 -3.88
C GLU A 926 4.11 -15.21 -3.23
N ARG A 927 3.35 -14.15 -3.51
CA ARG A 927 3.54 -12.85 -2.86
C ARG A 927 3.39 -12.94 -1.34
N GLN A 928 2.42 -13.71 -0.85
CA GLN A 928 2.16 -13.83 0.59
C GLN A 928 3.06 -14.86 1.29
N CYS A 929 3.31 -16.01 0.66
CA CYS A 929 4.06 -17.12 1.22
C CYS A 929 5.56 -17.07 0.95
N GLY A 930 6.00 -16.35 -0.08
CA GLY A 930 7.40 -16.24 -0.50
C GLY A 930 7.93 -17.49 -1.21
N ASP A 931 9.24 -17.48 -1.52
CA ASP A 931 9.92 -18.51 -2.32
C ASP A 931 9.78 -19.94 -1.77
N ALA A 932 9.61 -20.07 -0.44
CA ALA A 932 9.37 -21.36 0.20
C ALA A 932 8.13 -22.08 -0.34
N LEU A 933 7.10 -21.35 -0.81
CA LEU A 933 5.95 -21.92 -1.50
C LEU A 933 6.39 -22.69 -2.76
N ILE A 934 7.19 -22.05 -3.61
CA ILE A 934 7.64 -22.60 -4.88
C ILE A 934 8.57 -23.79 -4.65
N GLU A 935 9.46 -23.69 -3.65
CA GLU A 935 10.35 -24.79 -3.27
C GLU A 935 9.55 -26.00 -2.74
N ILE A 936 8.57 -25.79 -1.86
CA ILE A 936 7.69 -26.87 -1.37
C ILE A 936 6.93 -27.51 -2.52
N ARG A 937 6.39 -26.72 -3.45
CA ARG A 937 5.65 -27.26 -4.61
C ARG A 937 6.51 -28.08 -5.55
N SER A 938 7.76 -27.67 -5.74
CA SER A 938 8.69 -28.35 -6.65
C SER A 938 9.33 -29.60 -6.04
N ILE A 939 9.69 -29.57 -4.75
CA ILE A 939 10.43 -30.65 -4.08
C ILE A 939 9.49 -31.58 -3.27
N GLY A 940 8.31 -31.09 -2.87
CA GLY A 940 7.37 -31.80 -2.00
C GLY A 940 7.81 -31.84 -0.53
N THR A 941 8.81 -31.05 -0.14
CA THR A 941 9.33 -30.98 1.24
C THR A 941 9.59 -29.53 1.64
N ASP A 942 9.45 -29.23 2.93
CA ASP A 942 9.77 -27.91 3.48
C ASP A 942 11.28 -27.71 3.62
N PRO A 943 11.84 -26.60 3.12
CA PRO A 943 13.26 -26.27 3.29
C PRO A 943 13.66 -25.99 4.74
N SER A 944 12.72 -25.49 5.58
CA SER A 944 13.00 -25.03 6.95
C SER A 944 12.10 -25.68 8.01
N PRO A 945 12.10 -27.02 8.15
CA PRO A 945 11.15 -27.74 9.02
C PRO A 945 11.43 -27.54 10.52
N GLU A 946 12.63 -27.06 10.88
CA GLU A 946 12.99 -26.73 12.26
C GLU A 946 12.62 -25.30 12.67
N ALA A 947 12.22 -24.45 11.72
CA ALA A 947 11.83 -23.07 12.01
C ALA A 947 10.59 -23.02 12.92
N GLY A 948 10.61 -22.10 13.89
CA GLY A 948 9.57 -21.99 14.91
C GLY A 948 9.64 -23.02 16.04
N ARG A 949 10.69 -23.87 16.11
CA ARG A 949 10.87 -24.80 17.24
C ARG A 949 11.19 -24.07 18.55
N PHE A 950 10.77 -24.65 19.67
CA PHE A 950 11.35 -24.31 20.97
C PHE A 950 12.59 -25.18 21.21
N GLY A 951 13.76 -24.69 20.78
CA GLY A 951 15.04 -25.35 20.98
C GLY A 951 15.77 -24.89 22.25
N SER A 952 17.05 -25.26 22.35
CA SER A 952 17.91 -24.96 23.51
C SER A 952 18.08 -23.46 23.78
N GLU A 953 17.95 -22.63 22.75
CA GLU A 953 17.93 -21.17 22.83
C GLU A 953 16.73 -20.64 23.65
N THR A 954 15.61 -21.36 23.64
CA THR A 954 14.39 -20.99 24.36
C THR A 954 14.59 -21.08 25.88
N ASP A 955 15.46 -21.98 26.35
CA ASP A 955 15.84 -22.05 27.77
C ASP A 955 16.55 -20.76 28.24
N ARG A 956 17.25 -20.06 27.36
CA ARG A 956 17.85 -18.74 27.66
C ARG A 956 16.81 -17.63 27.67
N LEU A 957 15.86 -17.67 26.72
CA LEU A 957 14.75 -16.70 26.66
C LEU A 957 13.90 -16.76 27.95
N ALA A 958 13.71 -17.95 28.53
CA ALA A 958 12.97 -18.12 29.78
C ALA A 958 13.63 -17.45 31.00
N GLN A 959 14.91 -17.08 30.91
CA GLN A 959 15.66 -16.39 31.97
C GLN A 959 15.71 -14.87 31.77
N MET A 960 15.21 -14.36 30.64
CA MET A 960 15.23 -12.92 30.33
C MET A 960 14.16 -12.16 31.11
N THR A 961 14.44 -10.88 31.38
CA THR A 961 13.41 -9.93 31.85
C THR A 961 12.42 -9.59 30.73
N PRO A 962 11.17 -9.17 31.04
CA PRO A 962 10.20 -8.77 30.03
C PRO A 962 10.74 -7.72 29.06
N GLN A 963 11.45 -6.71 29.56
CA GLN A 963 12.03 -5.64 28.73
C GLN A 963 13.10 -6.16 27.75
N GLN A 964 13.94 -7.10 28.18
CA GLN A 964 14.94 -7.72 27.30
C GLN A 964 14.27 -8.57 26.23
N PHE A 965 13.22 -9.31 26.60
CA PHE A 965 12.44 -10.11 25.66
C PHE A 965 11.71 -9.25 24.63
N ASP A 966 11.11 -8.13 25.05
CA ASP A 966 10.48 -7.17 24.13
C ASP A 966 11.49 -6.57 23.15
N GLY A 967 12.74 -6.36 23.58
CA GLY A 967 13.83 -5.97 22.69
C GLY A 967 14.14 -7.02 21.62
N VAL A 968 14.17 -8.31 21.98
CA VAL A 968 14.34 -9.42 21.03
C VAL A 968 13.17 -9.51 20.05
N LEU A 969 11.94 -9.37 20.56
CA LEU A 969 10.74 -9.39 19.72
C LEU A 969 10.73 -8.24 18.71
N ARG A 970 11.10 -7.02 19.12
CA ARG A 970 11.24 -5.88 18.20
C ARG A 970 12.31 -6.13 17.14
N ALA A 971 13.47 -6.66 17.52
CA ALA A 971 14.53 -6.98 16.58
C ALA A 971 14.09 -8.02 15.52
N ALA A 972 13.25 -8.98 15.89
CA ALA A 972 12.72 -9.99 14.97
C ALA A 972 11.74 -9.42 13.92
N HIS A 973 11.17 -8.23 14.13
CA HIS A 973 10.16 -7.62 13.23
C HIS A 973 10.66 -6.37 12.48
N ILE A 974 11.98 -6.11 12.46
CA ILE A 974 12.52 -4.91 11.78
C ILE A 974 12.23 -4.96 10.27
N VAL A 975 12.45 -6.10 9.62
CA VAL A 975 12.13 -6.31 8.20
C VAL A 975 11.03 -7.35 8.09
N PRO A 976 9.82 -6.98 7.62
CA PRO A 976 8.72 -7.93 7.53
C PRO A 976 9.03 -8.98 6.45
N LYS A 977 8.73 -10.26 6.74
CA LYS A 977 9.06 -11.42 5.89
C LYS A 977 7.80 -12.11 5.37
N ALA A 978 7.95 -12.96 4.37
CA ALA A 978 6.82 -13.73 3.83
C ALA A 978 6.33 -14.78 4.83
N LEU A 979 5.06 -15.18 4.73
CA LEU A 979 4.40 -16.04 5.71
C LEU A 979 5.16 -17.35 5.98
N LEU A 980 5.73 -17.97 4.92
CA LEU A 980 6.46 -19.24 5.06
C LEU A 980 7.96 -19.07 5.25
N ASP A 981 8.47 -17.85 5.40
CA ASP A 981 9.88 -17.58 5.70
C ASP A 981 10.26 -18.12 7.09
N ALA A 982 11.51 -18.56 7.26
CA ALA A 982 11.99 -19.11 8.53
C ALA A 982 11.93 -18.07 9.67
N ASP A 983 12.18 -16.80 9.39
CA ASP A 983 12.14 -15.72 10.37
C ASP A 983 10.69 -15.41 10.79
N ALA A 984 9.73 -15.43 9.86
CA ALA A 984 8.31 -15.24 10.16
C ALA A 984 7.78 -16.36 11.07
N ARG A 985 8.18 -17.61 10.80
CA ARG A 985 7.88 -18.77 11.67
C ARG A 985 8.50 -18.64 13.05
N ALA A 986 9.74 -18.17 13.13
CA ALA A 986 10.40 -17.91 14.41
C ALA A 986 9.71 -16.79 15.20
N ALA A 987 9.26 -15.73 14.53
CA ALA A 987 8.49 -14.64 15.14
C ALA A 987 7.15 -15.15 15.70
N GLY A 988 6.40 -15.95 14.93
CA GLY A 988 5.17 -16.60 15.41
C GLY A 988 5.39 -17.52 16.62
N ALA A 989 6.52 -18.23 16.65
CA ALA A 989 6.92 -19.02 17.82
C ALA A 989 7.31 -18.14 19.03
N LEU A 990 7.96 -17.00 18.83
CA LEU A 990 8.25 -16.04 19.91
C LEU A 990 6.97 -15.45 20.51
N GLN A 991 5.95 -15.17 19.70
CA GLN A 991 4.63 -14.77 20.20
C GLN A 991 4.00 -15.88 21.04
N LEU A 992 4.01 -17.13 20.56
CA LEU A 992 3.56 -18.28 21.34
C LEU A 992 4.36 -18.43 22.65
N PHE A 993 5.67 -18.18 22.62
CA PHE A 993 6.50 -18.21 23.80
C PHE A 993 6.07 -17.14 24.80
N ARG A 994 5.75 -15.91 24.36
CA ARG A 994 5.20 -14.86 25.22
C ARG A 994 3.89 -15.31 25.88
N ALA A 995 2.98 -15.89 25.10
CA ALA A 995 1.67 -16.35 25.54
C ALA A 995 1.69 -17.71 26.28
N ARG A 996 2.85 -18.37 26.45
CA ARG A 996 2.96 -19.74 27.01
C ARG A 996 2.35 -19.92 28.41
N HIS A 997 2.15 -18.83 29.14
CA HIS A 997 1.59 -18.84 30.48
C HIS A 997 0.11 -18.42 30.54
N GLU A 998 -0.48 -18.05 29.40
CA GLU A 998 -1.91 -17.82 29.26
C GLU A 998 -2.70 -19.12 29.52
N PRO A 999 -3.94 -19.03 30.03
CA PRO A 999 -4.76 -20.21 30.32
C PRO A 999 -4.92 -21.15 29.12
N ALA A 1000 -5.23 -20.60 27.94
CA ALA A 1000 -5.42 -21.39 26.72
C ALA A 1000 -4.16 -22.17 26.30
N ALA A 1001 -2.97 -21.54 26.34
CA ALA A 1001 -1.71 -22.19 26.03
C ALA A 1001 -1.34 -23.27 27.07
N LYS A 1002 -1.61 -23.03 28.36
CA LYS A 1002 -1.40 -24.01 29.42
C LYS A 1002 -2.27 -25.24 29.24
N GLU A 1003 -3.55 -25.05 28.95
CA GLU A 1003 -4.51 -26.14 28.71
C GLU A 1003 -4.08 -27.00 27.51
N THR A 1004 -3.77 -26.38 26.37
CA THR A 1004 -3.26 -27.10 25.19
C THR A 1004 -1.93 -27.78 25.48
N GLY A 1005 -1.06 -27.19 26.31
CA GLY A 1005 0.21 -27.75 26.72
C GLY A 1005 0.10 -29.10 27.44
N ILE A 1006 -1.03 -29.38 28.11
CA ILE A 1006 -1.29 -30.66 28.78
C ILE A 1006 -1.41 -31.80 27.75
N VAL A 1007 -2.05 -31.54 26.61
CA VAL A 1007 -2.32 -32.53 25.57
C VAL A 1007 -1.32 -32.50 24.42
N ALA A 1008 -0.50 -31.45 24.30
CA ALA A 1008 0.42 -31.23 23.19
C ALA A 1008 1.33 -32.44 22.89
N ALA A 1009 1.96 -33.02 23.92
CA ALA A 1009 2.81 -34.20 23.74
C ALA A 1009 2.02 -35.45 23.28
N HIS A 1010 0.75 -35.57 23.66
CA HIS A 1010 -0.12 -36.65 23.20
C HIS A 1010 -0.55 -36.45 21.74
N ALA A 1011 -0.84 -35.22 21.34
CA ALA A 1011 -1.12 -34.86 19.95
C ALA A 1011 0.07 -35.18 19.03
N VAL A 1012 1.29 -34.77 19.42
CA VAL A 1012 2.53 -35.06 18.69
C VAL A 1012 2.75 -36.57 18.53
N LYS A 1013 2.56 -37.36 19.60
CA LYS A 1013 2.67 -38.83 19.54
C LYS A 1013 1.59 -39.47 18.67
N THR A 1014 0.40 -38.89 18.61
CA THR A 1014 -0.69 -39.38 17.77
C THR A 1014 -0.42 -39.07 16.31
N ALA A 1015 0.02 -37.85 15.97
CA ALA A 1015 0.49 -37.52 14.64
C ALA A 1015 1.65 -38.44 14.20
N ALA A 1016 2.62 -38.73 15.08
CA ALA A 1016 3.71 -39.64 14.75
C ALA A 1016 3.28 -41.08 14.39
N ARG A 1017 2.07 -41.50 14.79
CA ARG A 1017 1.47 -42.79 14.42
C ARG A 1017 0.60 -42.72 13.16
N LEU A 1018 -0.06 -41.58 12.93
CA LEU A 1018 -1.00 -41.40 11.82
C LEU A 1018 -0.33 -40.89 10.54
N LEU A 1019 0.78 -40.15 10.66
CA LEU A 1019 1.51 -39.62 9.52
C LEU A 1019 2.43 -40.71 8.95
N GLU A 1020 1.92 -41.49 8.00
CA GLU A 1020 2.67 -42.57 7.35
C GLU A 1020 3.82 -42.06 6.46
N ARG A 1021 3.71 -40.81 5.99
CA ARG A 1021 4.67 -40.18 5.08
C ARG A 1021 5.84 -39.53 5.82
N PRO A 1022 7.10 -39.90 5.52
CA PRO A 1022 8.29 -39.36 6.19
C PRO A 1022 8.40 -37.83 6.11
N GLU A 1023 8.04 -37.24 4.97
CA GLU A 1023 8.07 -35.80 4.71
C GLU A 1023 7.08 -35.02 5.58
N LEU A 1024 5.88 -35.57 5.82
CA LEU A 1024 4.89 -34.97 6.71
C LEU A 1024 5.30 -35.16 8.18
N LEU A 1025 5.78 -36.36 8.53
CA LEU A 1025 6.27 -36.66 9.87
C LEU A 1025 7.46 -35.76 10.26
N ARG A 1026 8.34 -35.45 9.29
CA ARG A 1026 9.48 -34.56 9.49
C ARG A 1026 9.07 -33.18 10.00
N GLN A 1027 7.93 -32.63 9.57
CA GLN A 1027 7.41 -31.34 10.06
C GLN A 1027 7.15 -31.33 11.56
N VAL A 1028 6.59 -32.43 12.07
CA VAL A 1028 6.26 -32.55 13.49
C VAL A 1028 7.51 -32.84 14.30
N VAL A 1029 8.36 -33.76 13.83
CA VAL A 1029 9.54 -34.22 14.57
C VAL A 1029 10.61 -33.13 14.70
N GLN A 1030 10.88 -32.36 13.64
CA GLN A 1030 11.92 -31.32 13.64
C GLN A 1030 11.57 -30.12 14.54
N ARG A 1031 10.30 -29.97 14.92
CA ARG A 1031 9.83 -28.92 15.84
C ARG A 1031 9.81 -29.32 17.31
N LYS A 1032 10.17 -30.57 17.62
CA LYS A 1032 10.30 -31.03 19.01
C LYS A 1032 11.52 -30.38 19.67
N HIS A 1033 11.40 -30.09 20.96
CA HIS A 1033 12.57 -29.71 21.76
C HIS A 1033 13.63 -30.83 21.71
N PRO A 1034 14.94 -30.53 21.57
CA PRO A 1034 15.99 -31.56 21.42
C PRO A 1034 16.05 -32.60 22.55
N GLN A 1035 15.62 -32.22 23.75
CA GLN A 1035 15.54 -33.11 24.93
C GLN A 1035 14.17 -33.76 25.14
N ASP A 1036 13.27 -33.69 24.14
CA ASP A 1036 11.90 -34.24 24.17
C ASP A 1036 11.08 -33.83 25.41
N ARG A 1037 11.18 -32.54 25.79
CA ARG A 1037 10.45 -31.99 26.92
C ARG A 1037 8.95 -31.84 26.59
N GLY A 1038 8.09 -32.26 27.51
CA GLY A 1038 6.63 -32.11 27.42
C GLY A 1038 6.14 -30.72 27.83
N GLY A 1039 4.82 -30.55 27.92
CA GLY A 1039 4.19 -29.30 28.32
C GLY A 1039 4.29 -28.23 27.22
N TRP A 1040 4.55 -26.99 27.63
CA TRP A 1040 4.61 -25.85 26.69
C TRP A 1040 5.72 -25.98 25.63
N TYR A 1041 6.80 -26.74 25.91
CA TYR A 1041 7.85 -27.05 24.94
C TYR A 1041 7.34 -27.81 23.71
N SER A 1042 6.24 -28.55 23.84
CA SER A 1042 5.64 -29.33 22.76
C SER A 1042 4.62 -28.53 21.92
N LEU A 1043 4.30 -27.29 22.28
CA LEU A 1043 3.26 -26.50 21.60
C LEU A 1043 3.56 -26.25 20.12
N PRO A 1044 4.80 -25.87 19.70
CA PRO A 1044 5.09 -25.67 18.28
C PRO A 1044 4.94 -26.94 17.43
N ALA A 1045 5.35 -28.09 17.96
CA ALA A 1045 5.18 -29.38 17.30
C ALA A 1045 3.71 -29.83 17.27
N ALA A 1046 2.93 -29.50 18.31
CA ALA A 1046 1.51 -29.80 18.37
C ALA A 1046 0.70 -28.99 17.35
N SER A 1047 1.05 -27.71 17.14
CA SER A 1047 0.45 -26.86 16.10
C SER A 1047 0.56 -27.51 14.70
N ALA A 1048 1.78 -27.90 14.31
CA ALA A 1048 2.03 -28.61 13.05
C ALA A 1048 1.27 -29.95 12.96
N ALA A 1049 1.23 -30.70 14.07
CA ALA A 1049 0.51 -31.97 14.15
C ALA A 1049 -0.99 -31.79 13.92
N PHE A 1050 -1.63 -30.80 14.54
CA PHE A 1050 -3.05 -30.52 14.37
C PHE A 1050 -3.38 -30.15 12.93
N ALA A 1051 -2.60 -29.25 12.32
CA ALA A 1051 -2.81 -28.82 10.95
C ALA A 1051 -2.69 -30.00 9.95
N LEU A 1052 -1.65 -30.83 10.06
CA LEU A 1052 -1.47 -32.00 9.18
C LEU A 1052 -2.59 -33.04 9.34
N ILE A 1053 -2.98 -33.33 10.58
CA ILE A 1053 -4.11 -34.24 10.86
C ILE A 1053 -5.39 -33.69 10.22
N ALA A 1054 -5.68 -32.40 10.36
CA ALA A 1054 -6.87 -31.78 9.77
C ALA A 1054 -6.85 -31.85 8.24
N ARG A 1055 -5.71 -31.58 7.59
CA ARG A 1055 -5.61 -31.60 6.13
C ARG A 1055 -5.61 -33.01 5.52
N LEU A 1056 -5.15 -34.02 6.25
CA LEU A 1056 -5.34 -35.43 5.86
C LEU A 1056 -6.80 -35.89 6.07
N ALA A 1057 -7.45 -35.46 7.14
CA ALA A 1057 -8.88 -35.71 7.35
C ALA A 1057 -9.74 -35.12 6.22
N ALA A 1058 -9.40 -33.91 5.75
CA ALA A 1058 -10.04 -33.26 4.60
C ALA A 1058 -9.89 -34.08 3.31
N ARG A 1059 -8.79 -34.82 3.16
CA ARG A 1059 -8.51 -35.71 2.02
C ARG A 1059 -9.05 -37.13 2.19
N GLY A 1060 -9.84 -37.39 3.25
CA GLY A 1060 -10.57 -38.64 3.44
C GLY A 1060 -9.93 -39.66 4.39
N ASP A 1061 -8.86 -39.32 5.10
CA ASP A 1061 -8.30 -40.20 6.13
C ASP A 1061 -9.19 -40.24 7.39
N GLU A 1062 -9.82 -41.40 7.64
CA GLU A 1062 -10.75 -41.59 8.77
C GLU A 1062 -10.06 -41.58 10.14
N ALA A 1063 -8.82 -42.08 10.24
CA ALA A 1063 -8.08 -42.08 11.50
C ALA A 1063 -7.66 -40.67 11.88
N CYS A 1064 -7.23 -39.88 10.89
CA CYS A 1064 -6.99 -38.45 11.04
C CYS A 1064 -8.28 -37.69 11.37
N ARG A 1065 -9.43 -38.04 10.76
CA ARG A 1065 -10.72 -37.42 11.10
C ARG A 1065 -11.12 -37.64 12.56
N ALA A 1066 -10.95 -38.86 13.08
CA ALA A 1066 -11.21 -39.14 14.49
C ALA A 1066 -10.25 -38.37 15.43
N ALA A 1067 -8.97 -38.26 15.06
CA ALA A 1067 -7.98 -37.50 15.83
C ALA A 1067 -8.26 -35.99 15.78
N GLU A 1068 -8.67 -35.45 14.65
CA GLU A 1068 -9.06 -34.04 14.50
C GLU A 1068 -10.24 -33.70 15.42
N GLN A 1069 -11.30 -34.50 15.41
CA GLN A 1069 -12.46 -34.27 16.28
C GLN A 1069 -12.10 -34.30 17.77
N MET A 1070 -11.13 -35.15 18.15
CA MET A 1070 -10.62 -35.23 19.52
C MET A 1070 -9.85 -33.97 19.93
N PHE A 1071 -9.01 -33.43 19.03
CA PHE A 1071 -8.09 -32.33 19.34
C PHE A 1071 -8.56 -30.93 18.89
N ARG A 1072 -9.66 -30.81 18.15
CA ARG A 1072 -10.14 -29.55 17.55
C ARG A 1072 -10.19 -28.38 18.53
N ASN A 1073 -10.71 -28.61 19.74
CA ASN A 1073 -10.83 -27.55 20.75
C ASN A 1073 -9.46 -27.10 21.27
N ASP A 1074 -8.48 -28.01 21.37
CA ASP A 1074 -7.12 -27.69 21.79
C ASP A 1074 -6.38 -26.89 20.71
N TRP A 1075 -6.63 -27.22 19.45
CA TRP A 1075 -6.12 -26.46 18.31
C TRP A 1075 -6.75 -25.06 18.21
N ALA A 1076 -8.07 -24.95 18.40
CA ALA A 1076 -8.76 -23.66 18.46
C ALA A 1076 -8.20 -22.78 19.59
N ARG A 1077 -8.04 -23.33 20.81
CA ARG A 1077 -7.39 -22.60 21.93
C ARG A 1077 -5.97 -22.14 21.61
N LEU A 1078 -5.22 -22.91 20.83
CA LEU A 1078 -3.88 -22.49 20.40
C LEU A 1078 -3.95 -21.35 19.38
N ALA A 1079 -4.92 -21.41 18.46
CA ALA A 1079 -5.14 -20.38 17.44
C ALA A 1079 -5.50 -19.02 18.06
N SER A 1080 -6.19 -18.98 19.21
CA SER A 1080 -6.54 -17.73 19.88
C SER A 1080 -5.37 -17.04 20.60
N VAL A 1081 -4.25 -17.74 20.85
CA VAL A 1081 -3.07 -17.18 21.52
C VAL A 1081 -1.83 -17.09 20.62
N ALA A 1082 -1.81 -17.85 19.52
CA ALA A 1082 -0.72 -17.84 18.54
C ALA A 1082 -1.28 -17.98 17.10
N PRO A 1083 -2.10 -17.02 16.64
CA PRO A 1083 -2.78 -17.09 15.34
C PRO A 1083 -1.79 -17.14 14.16
N ASP A 1084 -0.68 -16.42 14.25
CA ASP A 1084 0.34 -16.39 13.18
C ASP A 1084 0.95 -17.79 12.95
N LEU A 1085 1.41 -18.45 14.02
CA LEU A 1085 1.99 -19.79 13.94
C LEU A 1085 0.98 -20.81 13.41
N VAL A 1086 -0.27 -20.76 13.89
CA VAL A 1086 -1.32 -21.68 13.46
C VAL A 1086 -1.72 -21.46 12.00
N THR A 1087 -1.76 -20.21 11.54
CA THR A 1087 -1.99 -19.87 10.13
C THR A 1087 -0.89 -20.43 9.25
N ILE A 1088 0.38 -20.22 9.63
CA ILE A 1088 1.54 -20.75 8.90
C ILE A 1088 1.45 -22.28 8.80
N ASP A 1089 1.13 -22.96 9.89
CA ASP A 1089 1.05 -24.41 9.93
C ASP A 1089 -0.09 -24.98 9.12
N LEU A 1090 -1.24 -24.29 9.10
CA LEU A 1090 -2.37 -24.66 8.23
C LEU A 1090 -2.01 -24.53 6.75
N VAL A 1091 -1.35 -23.43 6.36
CA VAL A 1091 -0.88 -23.21 4.99
C VAL A 1091 0.16 -24.26 4.60
N LEU A 1092 1.17 -24.51 5.44
CA LEU A 1092 2.18 -25.55 5.20
C LEU A 1092 1.56 -26.94 5.08
N ALA A 1093 0.63 -27.28 5.97
CA ALA A 1093 -0.04 -28.56 5.93
C ALA A 1093 -0.80 -28.74 4.62
N GLU A 1094 -1.51 -27.72 4.14
CA GLU A 1094 -2.26 -27.82 2.89
C GLU A 1094 -1.36 -27.97 1.66
N LEU A 1095 -0.25 -27.23 1.62
CA LEU A 1095 0.74 -27.34 0.54
C LEU A 1095 1.39 -28.72 0.50
N LEU A 1096 1.92 -29.21 1.62
CA LEU A 1096 2.63 -30.48 1.70
C LEU A 1096 1.74 -31.69 1.42
N THR A 1097 0.46 -31.60 1.80
CA THR A 1097 -0.51 -32.67 1.51
C THR A 1097 -1.08 -32.56 0.10
N GLY A 1098 -1.05 -31.37 -0.53
CA GLY A 1098 -1.51 -31.12 -1.91
C GLY A 1098 -0.48 -31.43 -3.00
N THR A 1099 0.82 -31.31 -2.71
CA THR A 1099 1.91 -31.70 -3.65
C THR A 1099 1.97 -33.19 -3.93
N VAL A 1100 1.21 -33.98 -3.18
CA VAL A 1100 1.18 -35.41 -3.33
C VAL A 1100 0.16 -35.76 -4.39
N LYS A 1101 0.63 -36.03 -5.61
CA LYS A 1101 -0.18 -36.68 -6.65
C LYS A 1101 -0.78 -37.96 -6.06
N THR A 1102 -2.10 -38.03 -6.06
CA THR A 1102 -2.83 -39.27 -5.81
C THR A 1102 -2.39 -40.26 -6.89
N GLU A 1103 -1.63 -41.29 -6.54
CA GLU A 1103 -1.33 -42.44 -7.43
C GLU A 1103 -2.57 -43.30 -7.74
N ALA A 1104 -3.78 -42.75 -7.58
CA ALA A 1104 -5.02 -43.43 -7.86
C ALA A 1104 -6.10 -42.42 -8.28
N GLN A 1105 -6.07 -42.04 -9.56
CA GLN A 1105 -7.26 -41.79 -10.38
C GLN A 1105 -6.94 -42.11 -11.85
#